data_AF-A0A7J4I838-F1
#
_entry.id   AF-A0A7J4I838-F1
#
_cell.length_a   1.000
_cell.length_b   1.000
_cell.length_c   1.000
_cell.angle_alpha   90.00
_cell.angle_beta   90.00
_cell.angle_gamma   90.00
#
_symmetry.space_group_name_H-M   'P 1'
#
loop_
_entity.id
_entity.type
_entity.pdbx_description
1 polymer ?
#
loop_
_entity_poly.entity_id
_entity_poly.type
_entity_poly.pdbx_seq_one_letter_code
_entity_poly.pdbx_strand_id
1 'polypeptide(L)'
;MIEIVTKDGKRLKASPKHPLLVNNGYEIIWKSTDELKEGDFIGALKELPENPVLKDPVPDWLEKIEKECWVVTKERAKQLEEKTGNFRDFSQLSVSELNEIRILNKISCNKIQKACKGGNDYFSGSFKKGKLTKVQRENLIEFFSTMKTYIPEGTIINCKHKSQSFIEIADAGFNDEIIRFIALILSEGCLTSNNVKFSQSENELLLDFLNICSTHLKIKAVYEGQFDYAIRNKALVKFLEIRYGLQEGNSYKSSIPKWIFSLPNKKLCVFLRSFFSAEGNVNEKSNQIALIQANKKSIYLIGYALKKFGVSNSIHPTWKRATNSNSPKREYWQLFISDSKSLRIFQEKIGFDLPYKQIKLEKICSRIQRCKKTDHVVPIKYKLLSDLFNALGLEIKREYLKKECKQKPSWIFVYRDCRVKNAISEDKIRELLSSFYNRLKEMENINVSISEEFLTRWGISQRRIAKISGTSPKKVSYVLRGLKIDSKDNTSITNAILSEFENCRKKAREIFNQLNEIAPKNIEWCKIKSAKKIEYSGPIIDLQVPGYHNFVCGMGALIAHNTSLTQALTGKWTDTHSEEIKRGITIRLGYADVTFYYCEKCSSYANTLKCPKCFSDAEPKRSVSFIDAPGHETLMATVLSGASLMDGALLLISADEKCPQPQTAEHLKALDVVGIKNIIIVQNKIDLVSEQKAIEHYKQIKEFVKGTVAENAPIIPVSAINNANIDVLIETIEKNMPTPERDTTKPPKFYVARSFDVNKPGADINALKGSVIGGSLTQGVIKINDTLEIRPGAKIGDKWTPLKSKAVEIIESGQKLKEAKSGGLAAIQLDLDPALSRGDGLVGSVVGHPDNMPPVMEEMKLDIKLFEKVIGATGNQKINAVKTGDVIMLTAAIAKTVGVVVSANKSVVHIKLKLPVCADKGDKVALSMQVGGRWHLVGYGIVI
;
A
#
# COMPACT_ATOMS: atom_id res chain seq x y z
N MET A 1 -25.72 -4.63 -5.82
CA MET A 1 -24.91 -3.93 -4.79
C MET A 1 -25.83 -3.20 -3.81
N ILE A 2 -25.30 -2.70 -2.70
CA ILE A 2 -26.03 -1.80 -1.79
C ILE A 2 -25.32 -0.44 -1.79
N GLU A 3 -26.08 0.63 -2.04
CA GLU A 3 -25.63 2.00 -1.91
C GLU A 3 -26.07 2.57 -0.55
N ILE A 4 -25.08 2.97 0.25
CA ILE A 4 -25.27 3.61 1.55
C ILE A 4 -24.95 5.09 1.40
N VAL A 5 -25.85 5.94 1.89
CA VAL A 5 -25.67 7.38 1.97
C VAL A 5 -25.73 7.79 3.43
N THR A 6 -24.70 8.47 3.93
CA THR A 6 -24.68 8.99 5.31
C THR A 6 -25.32 10.38 5.38
N LYS A 7 -25.65 10.84 6.59
CA LYS A 7 -26.14 12.21 6.83
C LYS A 7 -25.15 13.29 6.37
N ASP A 8 -23.86 13.01 6.50
CA ASP A 8 -22.77 13.91 6.08
C ASP A 8 -22.54 13.87 4.56
N GLY A 9 -23.37 13.11 3.82
CA GLY A 9 -23.35 13.05 2.37
C GLY A 9 -22.31 12.09 1.77
N LYS A 10 -21.60 11.33 2.62
CA LYS A 10 -20.71 10.26 2.14
C LYS A 10 -21.54 9.17 1.47
N ARG A 11 -21.06 8.71 0.30
CA ARG A 11 -21.69 7.62 -0.46
C ARG A 11 -20.75 6.43 -0.55
N LEU A 12 -21.24 5.27 -0.14
CA LEU A 12 -20.54 3.99 -0.21
C LEU A 12 -21.34 3.03 -1.09
N LYS A 13 -20.66 2.24 -1.90
CA LYS A 13 -21.25 1.10 -2.60
C LYS A 13 -20.50 -0.15 -2.16
N ALA A 14 -21.22 -1.16 -1.69
CA ALA A 14 -20.62 -2.38 -1.19
C ALA A 14 -21.42 -3.62 -1.65
N SER A 15 -20.76 -4.79 -1.58
CA SER A 15 -21.42 -6.09 -1.77
C SER A 15 -22.42 -6.31 -0.62
N PRO A 16 -23.51 -7.06 -0.82
CA PRO A 16 -24.48 -7.33 0.25
C PRO A 16 -23.83 -7.93 1.52
N LYS A 17 -22.83 -8.81 1.35
CA LYS A 17 -22.16 -9.50 2.44
C LYS A 17 -20.98 -8.74 3.05
N HIS A 18 -20.60 -7.59 2.49
CA HIS A 18 -19.45 -6.84 2.97
C HIS A 18 -19.69 -6.40 4.43
N PRO A 19 -18.80 -6.73 5.38
CA PRO A 19 -18.98 -6.38 6.78
C PRO A 19 -18.62 -4.92 7.03
N LEU A 20 -19.45 -4.21 7.78
CA LEU A 20 -19.25 -2.83 8.21
C LEU A 20 -19.31 -2.74 9.73
N LEU A 21 -18.43 -1.91 10.30
CA LEU A 21 -18.37 -1.67 11.73
C LEU A 21 -19.58 -0.82 12.14
N VAL A 22 -20.42 -1.34 13.01
CA VAL A 22 -21.65 -0.70 13.49
C VAL A 22 -21.62 -0.56 15.00
N ASN A 23 -22.06 0.59 15.49
CA ASN A 23 -22.28 0.82 16.90
C ASN A 23 -23.79 0.81 17.22
N ASN A 24 -24.21 -0.17 18.01
CA ASN A 24 -25.62 -0.35 18.42
C ASN A 24 -25.98 0.43 19.71
N GLY A 25 -25.00 1.09 20.32
CA GLY A 25 -25.08 1.88 21.55
C GLY A 25 -24.76 1.11 22.84
N TYR A 26 -24.50 -0.19 22.75
CA TYR A 26 -23.97 -1.03 23.84
C TYR A 26 -22.60 -1.62 23.51
N GLU A 27 -22.32 -1.83 22.23
CA GLU A 27 -21.09 -2.46 21.75
C GLU A 27 -20.85 -2.08 20.29
N ILE A 28 -19.64 -2.41 19.83
CA ILE A 28 -19.24 -2.30 18.43
C ILE A 28 -19.26 -3.70 17.83
N ILE A 29 -20.02 -3.88 16.76
CA ILE A 29 -20.20 -5.16 16.07
C ILE A 29 -19.98 -5.00 14.57
N TRP A 30 -19.61 -6.10 13.91
CA TRP A 30 -19.60 -6.17 12.46
C TRP A 30 -20.96 -6.63 11.96
N LYS A 31 -21.53 -5.90 10.99
CA LYS A 31 -22.77 -6.28 10.32
C LYS A 31 -22.59 -6.32 8.83
N SER A 32 -23.25 -7.26 8.17
CA SER A 32 -23.33 -7.31 6.72
C SER A 32 -24.06 -6.09 6.18
N THR A 33 -23.66 -5.63 4.99
CA THR A 33 -24.21 -4.40 4.38
C THR A 33 -25.72 -4.51 4.12
N ASP A 34 -26.25 -5.71 3.90
CA ASP A 34 -27.68 -5.99 3.70
C ASP A 34 -28.53 -5.95 4.97
N GLU A 35 -27.91 -6.05 6.14
CA GLU A 35 -28.57 -5.91 7.45
C GLU A 35 -28.72 -4.45 7.88
N LEU A 36 -28.02 -3.52 7.23
CA LEU A 36 -27.98 -2.11 7.59
C LEU A 36 -29.27 -1.38 7.23
N LYS A 37 -29.72 -0.52 8.15
CA LYS A 37 -30.97 0.24 8.00
C LYS A 37 -30.73 1.73 8.18
N GLU A 38 -31.71 2.52 7.75
CA GLU A 38 -31.71 3.96 8.02
C GLU A 38 -31.64 4.21 9.54
N GLY A 39 -30.75 5.10 9.96
CA GLY A 39 -30.55 5.46 11.35
C GLY A 39 -29.42 4.72 12.07
N ASP A 40 -28.91 3.63 11.51
CA ASP A 40 -27.71 2.94 12.03
C ASP A 40 -26.47 3.84 11.93
N PHE A 41 -25.45 3.57 12.75
CA PHE A 41 -24.19 4.30 12.75
C PHE A 41 -23.05 3.39 12.30
N ILE A 42 -22.37 3.79 11.23
CA ILE A 42 -21.21 3.08 10.69
C ILE A 42 -19.92 3.80 11.07
N GLY A 43 -18.88 3.04 11.37
CA GLY A 43 -17.56 3.56 11.72
C GLY A 43 -16.76 4.00 10.49
N ALA A 44 -16.11 5.15 10.58
CA ALA A 44 -15.10 5.61 9.63
C ALA A 44 -13.86 6.14 10.39
N LEU A 45 -12.69 6.16 9.73
CA LEU A 45 -11.48 6.72 10.34
C LEU A 45 -11.56 8.25 10.43
N LYS A 46 -11.14 8.80 11.58
CA LYS A 46 -11.07 10.26 11.81
C LYS A 46 -9.89 10.90 11.10
N GLU A 47 -8.73 10.26 11.24
CA GLU A 47 -7.46 10.73 10.70
C GLU A 47 -6.78 9.55 10.00
N LEU A 48 -6.19 9.84 8.85
CA LEU A 48 -5.43 8.87 8.08
C LEU A 48 -3.95 8.95 8.48
N PRO A 49 -3.22 7.82 8.51
CA PRO A 49 -1.79 7.84 8.78
C PRO A 49 -1.04 8.65 7.73
N GLU A 50 0.09 9.24 8.15
CA GLU A 50 1.00 9.93 7.24
C GLU A 50 1.73 8.90 6.35
N ASN A 51 2.04 9.29 5.12
CA ASN A 51 2.84 8.44 4.25
C ASN A 51 4.32 8.58 4.63
N PRO A 52 5.05 7.49 4.85
CA PRO A 52 6.48 7.54 5.10
C PRO A 52 7.22 7.87 3.80
N VAL A 53 7.75 9.09 3.74
CA VAL A 53 8.67 9.62 2.71
C VAL A 53 8.06 9.81 1.30
N LEU A 54 8.38 10.96 0.68
CA LEU A 54 8.08 11.22 -0.72
C LEU A 54 8.99 10.36 -1.60
N LYS A 55 8.53 9.16 -2.00
CA LYS A 55 9.10 8.49 -3.18
C LYS A 55 8.60 9.24 -4.42
N ASP A 56 9.49 9.54 -5.37
CA ASP A 56 9.06 10.17 -6.62
C ASP A 56 7.98 9.29 -7.27
N PRO A 57 6.75 9.80 -7.48
CA PRO A 57 5.65 9.03 -8.04
C PRO A 57 5.84 8.69 -9.52
N VAL A 58 6.80 9.31 -10.22
CA VAL A 58 7.10 9.05 -11.63
C VAL A 58 8.63 9.04 -11.83
N PRO A 59 9.34 7.99 -11.37
CA PRO A 59 10.81 7.96 -11.41
C PRO A 59 11.37 8.02 -12.84
N ASP A 60 10.71 7.40 -13.82
CA ASP A 60 11.18 7.33 -15.22
C ASP A 60 10.59 8.41 -16.13
N TRP A 61 10.25 9.59 -15.58
CA TRP A 61 9.60 10.63 -16.37
C TRP A 61 10.51 11.16 -17.50
N LEU A 62 11.83 11.17 -17.30
CA LEU A 62 12.84 11.59 -18.29
C LEU A 62 12.77 10.72 -19.55
N GLU A 63 12.82 9.40 -19.41
CA GLU A 63 12.71 8.47 -20.54
C GLU A 63 11.38 8.61 -21.30
N LYS A 64 10.29 8.89 -20.57
CA LYS A 64 8.97 9.09 -21.17
C LYS A 64 8.90 10.38 -21.97
N ILE A 65 9.47 11.48 -21.44
CA ILE A 65 9.43 12.77 -22.13
C ILE A 65 10.35 12.79 -23.35
N GLU A 66 11.47 12.05 -23.34
CA GLU A 66 12.38 11.92 -24.48
C GLU A 66 11.76 11.26 -25.72
N LYS A 67 10.65 10.52 -25.55
CA LYS A 67 9.88 9.97 -26.69
C LYS A 67 9.18 11.07 -27.48
N GLU A 68 8.58 12.04 -26.78
CA GLU A 68 7.74 13.11 -27.34
C GLU A 68 8.48 14.43 -27.59
N CYS A 69 9.52 14.68 -26.79
CA CYS A 69 10.29 15.91 -26.76
C CYS A 69 11.79 15.60 -26.86
N TRP A 70 12.55 16.57 -27.33
CA TRP A 70 13.99 16.59 -27.14
C TRP A 70 14.31 17.16 -25.77
N VAL A 71 15.24 16.54 -25.06
CA VAL A 71 15.64 16.94 -23.71
C VAL A 71 17.15 17.12 -23.68
N VAL A 72 17.61 18.23 -23.11
CA VAL A 72 19.03 18.45 -22.85
C VAL A 72 19.18 18.81 -21.37
N THR A 73 19.79 17.90 -20.61
CA THR A 73 20.08 18.10 -19.19
C THR A 73 21.32 18.96 -19.00
N LYS A 74 21.48 19.52 -17.80
CA LYS A 74 22.67 20.30 -17.42
C LYS A 74 23.96 19.48 -17.55
N GLU A 75 23.92 18.22 -17.14
CA GLU A 75 25.06 17.28 -17.26
C GLU A 75 25.43 17.05 -18.72
N ARG A 76 24.43 16.86 -19.59
CA ARG A 76 24.65 16.70 -21.02
C ARG A 76 25.22 17.97 -21.65
N ALA A 77 24.77 19.14 -21.21
CA ALA A 77 25.31 20.43 -21.67
C ALA A 77 26.81 20.59 -21.34
N LYS A 78 27.24 20.17 -20.15
CA LYS A 78 28.66 20.17 -19.75
C LYS A 78 29.51 19.23 -20.61
N GLN A 79 29.02 18.03 -20.90
CA GLN A 79 29.72 17.10 -21.80
C GLN A 79 29.92 17.69 -23.21
N LEU A 80 28.93 18.44 -23.71
CA LEU A 80 29.05 19.13 -25.00
C LEU A 80 30.05 20.29 -24.94
N GLU A 81 30.11 21.01 -23.82
CA GLU A 81 31.10 22.08 -23.59
C GLU A 81 32.54 21.54 -23.64
N GLU A 82 32.80 20.43 -22.93
CA GLU A 82 34.11 19.77 -22.92
C GLU A 82 34.52 19.31 -24.32
N LYS A 83 33.61 18.66 -25.05
CA LYS A 83 33.86 18.19 -26.42
C LYS A 83 34.13 19.31 -27.42
N THR A 84 33.59 20.50 -27.18
CA THR A 84 33.69 21.65 -28.10
C THR A 84 34.77 22.66 -27.69
N GLY A 85 35.53 22.36 -26.63
CA GLY A 85 36.55 23.26 -26.10
C GLY A 85 35.97 24.62 -25.67
N ASN A 86 34.97 24.61 -24.78
CA ASN A 86 34.17 25.78 -24.38
C ASN A 86 33.36 26.39 -25.53
N PHE A 87 32.68 25.54 -26.31
CA PHE A 87 31.83 25.97 -27.43
C PHE A 87 32.57 26.80 -28.49
N ARG A 88 33.87 26.54 -28.69
CA ARG A 88 34.71 27.23 -29.68
C ARG A 88 34.82 26.46 -31.00
N ASP A 89 34.79 25.13 -30.95
CA ASP A 89 34.85 24.26 -32.13
C ASP A 89 33.69 23.26 -32.13
N PHE A 90 32.90 23.26 -33.20
CA PHE A 90 31.75 22.37 -33.40
C PHE A 90 31.99 21.31 -34.49
N SER A 91 33.19 21.28 -35.10
CA SER A 91 33.54 20.41 -36.22
C SER A 91 33.44 18.92 -35.89
N GLN A 92 33.75 18.56 -34.63
CA GLN A 92 33.76 17.19 -34.13
C GLN A 92 32.37 16.65 -33.75
N LEU A 93 31.32 17.49 -33.76
CA LEU A 93 29.99 17.08 -33.33
C LEU A 93 29.21 16.31 -34.39
N SER A 94 28.44 15.33 -33.94
CA SER A 94 27.45 14.63 -34.77
C SER A 94 26.23 15.50 -35.07
N VAL A 95 25.45 15.14 -36.09
CA VAL A 95 24.18 15.84 -36.43
C VAL A 95 23.17 15.84 -35.27
N SER A 96 23.21 14.82 -34.41
CA SER A 96 22.36 14.78 -33.20
C SER A 96 22.83 15.80 -32.17
N GLU A 97 24.14 15.88 -31.93
CA GLU A 97 24.74 16.81 -30.97
C GLU A 97 24.59 18.27 -31.44
N LEU A 98 24.68 18.54 -32.74
CA LEU A 98 24.35 19.87 -33.29
C LEU A 98 22.89 20.25 -33.03
N ASN A 99 21.96 19.28 -33.05
CA ASN A 99 20.56 19.55 -32.67
C ASN A 99 20.41 19.81 -31.17
N GLU A 100 21.24 19.19 -30.31
CA GLU A 100 21.31 19.51 -28.88
C GLU A 100 21.83 20.94 -28.65
N ILE A 101 22.87 21.39 -29.37
CA ILE A 101 23.35 22.78 -29.34
C ILE A 101 22.27 23.77 -29.78
N ARG A 102 21.48 23.43 -30.82
CA ARG A 102 20.31 24.23 -31.21
C ARG A 102 19.31 24.38 -30.06
N ILE A 103 19.05 23.29 -29.32
CA ILE A 103 18.09 23.28 -28.22
C ILE A 103 18.61 24.08 -27.03
N LEU A 104 19.91 23.96 -26.68
CA LEU A 104 20.55 24.76 -25.63
C LEU A 104 20.38 26.26 -25.88
N ASN A 105 20.55 26.68 -27.14
CA ASN A 105 20.39 28.07 -27.55
C ASN A 105 18.93 28.49 -27.80
N LYS A 106 17.94 27.61 -27.59
CA LYS A 106 16.50 27.84 -27.83
C LYS A 106 16.19 28.33 -29.26
N ILE A 107 16.93 27.81 -30.25
CA ILE A 107 16.83 28.25 -31.65
C ILE A 107 15.83 27.40 -32.42
N SER A 108 14.89 28.05 -33.11
CA SER A 108 13.95 27.35 -33.99
C SER A 108 14.62 26.87 -35.29
N CYS A 109 14.18 25.74 -35.83
CA CYS A 109 14.74 25.21 -37.08
C CYS A 109 14.57 26.17 -38.27
N ASN A 110 13.50 26.97 -38.30
CA ASN A 110 13.26 27.97 -39.35
C ASN A 110 14.33 29.07 -39.36
N LYS A 111 14.87 29.45 -38.19
CA LYS A 111 15.93 30.48 -38.11
C LYS A 111 17.24 29.95 -38.70
N ILE A 112 17.57 28.69 -38.43
CA ILE A 112 18.73 28.00 -39.01
C ILE A 112 18.57 27.82 -40.51
N GLN A 113 17.37 27.41 -40.97
CA GLN A 113 17.08 27.25 -42.39
C GLN A 113 17.33 28.54 -43.18
N LYS A 114 16.87 29.70 -42.65
CA LYS A 114 17.12 31.01 -43.26
C LYS A 114 18.60 31.37 -43.30
N ALA A 115 19.35 31.07 -42.25
CA ALA A 115 20.78 31.35 -42.18
C ALA A 115 21.61 30.47 -43.12
N CYS A 116 21.26 29.19 -43.27
CA CYS A 116 22.00 28.21 -44.07
C CYS A 116 21.57 28.11 -45.55
N LYS A 117 20.67 28.99 -46.03
CA LYS A 117 20.12 28.99 -47.41
C LYS A 117 19.59 27.62 -47.89
N GLY A 118 18.95 26.85 -47.01
CA GLY A 118 18.47 25.48 -47.29
C GLY A 118 16.99 25.39 -47.67
N GLY A 119 16.65 24.47 -48.59
CA GLY A 119 15.26 24.14 -48.96
C GLY A 119 14.42 23.54 -47.82
N ASN A 120 13.09 23.52 -47.97
CA ASN A 120 12.12 23.18 -46.92
C ASN A 120 12.24 21.76 -46.32
N ASP A 121 12.88 20.81 -47.00
CA ASP A 121 12.80 19.39 -46.65
C ASP A 121 13.79 18.92 -45.56
N TYR A 122 14.81 19.73 -45.25
CA TYR A 122 15.96 19.31 -44.44
C TYR A 122 15.85 19.65 -42.94
N PHE A 123 15.07 20.69 -42.59
CA PHE A 123 15.01 21.29 -41.24
C PHE A 123 13.66 21.12 -40.52
N SER A 124 12.83 20.14 -40.93
CA SER A 124 11.50 19.92 -40.34
C SER A 124 11.57 19.27 -38.95
N GLY A 125 11.53 20.07 -37.88
CA GLY A 125 11.36 19.62 -36.48
C GLY A 125 12.63 19.09 -35.77
N SER A 126 13.56 18.50 -36.53
CA SER A 126 14.91 18.12 -36.09
C SER A 126 15.82 17.99 -37.32
N PHE A 127 17.14 17.89 -37.13
CA PHE A 127 18.06 17.62 -38.24
C PHE A 127 17.92 16.16 -38.69
N LYS A 128 17.49 15.93 -39.94
CA LYS A 128 17.33 14.56 -40.49
C LYS A 128 18.71 13.93 -40.73
N LYS A 129 19.05 12.88 -39.97
CA LYS A 129 20.29 12.08 -40.19
C LYS A 129 20.30 11.51 -41.62
N GLY A 130 21.42 11.66 -42.32
CA GLY A 130 21.68 11.06 -43.65
C GLY A 130 21.37 11.92 -44.89
N LYS A 131 20.92 13.18 -44.74
CA LYS A 131 20.55 14.05 -45.89
C LYS A 131 21.23 15.43 -45.94
N LEU A 132 22.16 15.72 -45.04
CA LEU A 132 22.92 16.98 -45.07
C LEU A 132 24.16 16.81 -45.96
N THR A 133 24.34 17.69 -46.95
CA THR A 133 25.57 17.73 -47.76
C THR A 133 26.75 18.27 -46.93
N LYS A 134 27.98 18.00 -47.37
CA LYS A 134 29.21 18.49 -46.70
C LYS A 134 29.18 20.02 -46.50
N VAL A 135 28.78 20.75 -47.55
CA VAL A 135 28.62 22.22 -47.55
C VAL A 135 27.57 22.69 -46.53
N GLN A 136 26.45 21.98 -46.41
CA GLN A 136 25.40 22.33 -45.44
C GLN A 136 25.85 22.10 -43.99
N ARG A 137 26.67 21.07 -43.76
CA ARG A 137 27.26 20.80 -42.45
C ARG A 137 28.27 21.89 -42.07
N GLU A 138 29.10 22.32 -43.02
CA GLU A 138 30.07 23.41 -42.83
C GLU A 138 29.37 24.74 -42.51
N ASN A 139 28.31 25.11 -43.25
CA ASN A 139 27.51 26.31 -42.98
C ASN A 139 26.83 26.27 -41.59
N LEU A 140 26.41 25.09 -41.12
CA LEU A 140 25.85 24.93 -39.77
C LEU A 140 26.91 25.13 -38.69
N ILE A 141 28.09 24.56 -38.87
CA ILE A 141 29.23 24.70 -37.95
C ILE A 141 29.64 26.17 -37.86
N GLU A 142 29.75 26.86 -39.01
CA GLU A 142 30.03 28.29 -39.07
C GLU A 142 28.95 29.09 -38.33
N PHE A 143 27.67 28.80 -38.58
CA PHE A 143 26.56 29.46 -37.88
C PHE A 143 26.65 29.31 -36.35
N PHE A 144 26.92 28.11 -35.84
CA PHE A 144 27.07 27.90 -34.39
C PHE A 144 28.34 28.53 -33.82
N SER A 145 29.43 28.59 -34.58
CA SER A 145 30.69 29.23 -34.16
C SER A 145 30.57 30.74 -33.93
N THR A 146 29.62 31.40 -34.60
CA THR A 146 29.33 32.82 -34.40
C THR A 146 28.47 33.11 -33.16
N MET A 147 27.93 32.08 -32.49
CA MET A 147 27.00 32.24 -31.37
C MET A 147 27.64 31.93 -30.03
N LYS A 148 27.30 32.72 -29.01
CA LYS A 148 27.63 32.42 -27.62
C LYS A 148 26.65 31.38 -27.08
N THR A 149 27.14 30.14 -26.90
CA THR A 149 26.39 29.07 -26.22
C THR A 149 26.71 29.09 -24.72
N TYR A 150 25.72 28.81 -23.87
CA TYR A 150 25.86 28.80 -22.42
C TYR A 150 25.32 27.49 -21.83
N ILE A 151 25.73 27.17 -20.61
CA ILE A 151 25.17 26.07 -19.84
C ILE A 151 23.91 26.56 -19.10
N PRO A 152 22.73 25.95 -19.32
CA PRO A 152 21.52 26.34 -18.62
C PRO A 152 21.60 25.97 -17.14
N GLU A 153 20.82 26.68 -16.31
CA GLU A 153 20.72 26.38 -14.89
C GLU A 153 19.99 25.06 -14.62
N GLY A 154 19.13 24.63 -15.56
CA GLY A 154 18.31 23.44 -15.47
C GLY A 154 18.19 22.65 -16.78
N THR A 155 17.13 21.84 -16.89
CA THR A 155 16.87 20.98 -18.06
C THR A 155 16.07 21.73 -19.12
N ILE A 156 16.53 21.72 -20.37
CA ILE A 156 15.81 22.32 -21.50
C ILE A 156 15.04 21.24 -22.25
N ILE A 157 13.75 21.50 -22.51
CA ILE A 157 12.85 20.60 -23.24
C ILE A 157 12.30 21.32 -24.47
N ASN A 158 12.38 20.66 -25.63
CA ASN A 158 11.84 21.16 -26.91
C ASN A 158 10.89 20.13 -27.53
N CYS A 159 9.68 20.54 -27.91
CA CYS A 159 8.70 19.60 -28.48
C CYS A 159 9.11 19.18 -29.90
N LYS A 160 9.14 17.86 -30.19
CA LYS A 160 9.51 17.33 -31.51
C LYS A 160 8.58 17.81 -32.64
N HIS A 161 7.30 17.97 -32.32
CA HIS A 161 6.26 18.38 -33.28
C HIS A 161 6.08 19.90 -33.42
N LYS A 162 6.71 20.71 -32.55
CA LYS A 162 6.68 22.19 -32.58
C LYS A 162 8.05 22.73 -32.18
N SER A 163 8.91 22.93 -33.18
CA SER A 163 10.32 23.33 -32.99
C SER A 163 10.52 24.66 -32.25
N GLN A 164 9.51 25.53 -32.19
CA GLN A 164 9.54 26.82 -31.47
C GLN A 164 9.17 26.71 -29.98
N SER A 165 8.66 25.58 -29.50
CA SER A 165 8.23 25.42 -28.11
C SER A 165 9.38 24.92 -27.24
N PHE A 166 9.98 25.83 -26.47
CA PHE A 166 11.06 25.54 -25.51
C PHE A 166 10.60 25.84 -24.09
N ILE A 167 11.03 25.03 -23.14
CA ILE A 167 10.94 25.33 -21.70
C ILE A 167 12.29 25.03 -21.06
N GLU A 168 12.61 25.76 -20.00
CA GLU A 168 13.79 25.52 -19.17
C GLU A 168 13.30 25.33 -17.74
N ILE A 169 13.66 24.20 -17.13
CA ILE A 169 13.16 23.80 -15.83
C ILE A 169 14.35 23.67 -14.90
N ALA A 170 14.44 24.58 -13.92
CA ALA A 170 15.49 24.57 -12.91
C ALA A 170 15.39 23.34 -12.00
N ASP A 171 14.18 23.03 -11.53
CA ASP A 171 13.87 21.87 -10.68
C ASP A 171 12.60 21.17 -11.17
N ALA A 172 12.69 19.86 -11.40
CA ALA A 172 11.57 19.01 -11.79
C ALA A 172 10.98 18.22 -10.60
N GLY A 173 11.42 18.53 -9.37
CA GLY A 173 10.91 17.95 -8.13
C GLY A 173 9.54 18.49 -7.70
N PHE A 174 9.10 18.08 -6.52
CA PHE A 174 7.85 18.53 -5.89
C PHE A 174 8.13 19.66 -4.90
N ASN A 175 8.71 20.75 -5.39
CA ASN A 175 8.87 21.97 -4.61
C ASN A 175 7.50 22.65 -4.37
N ASP A 176 7.46 23.61 -3.45
CA ASP A 176 6.18 24.20 -3.03
C ASP A 176 5.54 24.99 -4.17
N GLU A 177 6.34 25.67 -4.98
CA GLU A 177 5.90 26.53 -6.08
C GLU A 177 5.26 25.75 -7.21
N ILE A 178 5.84 24.62 -7.61
CA ILE A 178 5.25 23.72 -8.60
C ILE A 178 3.95 23.11 -8.06
N ILE A 179 3.91 22.74 -6.78
CA ILE A 179 2.68 22.23 -6.17
C ILE A 179 1.58 23.30 -6.17
N ARG A 180 1.90 24.55 -5.82
CA ARG A 180 0.96 25.68 -5.90
C ARG A 180 0.47 25.88 -7.34
N PHE A 181 1.39 25.88 -8.31
CA PHE A 181 1.05 25.98 -9.73
C PHE A 181 0.09 24.88 -10.20
N ILE A 182 0.35 23.63 -9.83
CA ILE A 182 -0.52 22.49 -10.13
C ILE A 182 -1.89 22.65 -9.44
N ALA A 183 -1.92 23.11 -8.19
CA ALA A 183 -3.16 23.37 -7.46
C ALA A 183 -4.04 24.41 -8.17
N LEU A 184 -3.43 25.54 -8.60
CA LEU A 184 -4.12 26.60 -9.34
C LEU A 184 -4.66 26.12 -10.70
N ILE A 185 -3.88 25.30 -11.42
CA ILE A 185 -4.35 24.73 -12.70
C ILE A 185 -5.51 23.75 -12.48
N LEU A 186 -5.43 22.89 -11.47
CA LEU A 186 -6.47 21.90 -11.20
C LEU A 186 -7.75 22.51 -10.62
N SER A 187 -7.65 23.67 -9.97
CA SER A 187 -8.81 24.39 -9.44
C SER A 187 -9.55 25.13 -10.56
N GLU A 188 -8.91 26.09 -11.22
CA GLU A 188 -9.58 26.98 -12.18
C GLU A 188 -8.94 27.03 -13.56
N GLY A 189 -7.79 26.38 -13.73
CA GLY A 189 -7.09 26.32 -15.01
C GLY A 189 -7.75 25.43 -16.06
N CYS A 190 -7.28 25.60 -17.29
CA CYS A 190 -7.62 24.77 -18.43
C CYS A 190 -6.35 24.36 -19.18
N LEU A 191 -6.13 23.06 -19.30
CA LEU A 191 -5.03 22.50 -20.08
C LEU A 191 -5.59 22.04 -21.44
N THR A 192 -5.04 22.55 -22.53
CA THR A 192 -5.31 22.03 -23.89
C THR A 192 -4.02 21.45 -24.47
N SER A 193 -4.12 20.78 -25.62
CA SER A 193 -2.97 20.21 -26.33
C SER A 193 -1.80 21.15 -26.62
N ASN A 194 -1.99 22.47 -26.52
CA ASN A 194 -0.97 23.47 -26.83
C ASN A 194 -0.87 24.62 -25.83
N ASN A 195 -1.80 24.76 -24.90
CA ASN A 195 -1.80 25.89 -23.98
C ASN A 195 -2.24 25.51 -22.56
N VAL A 196 -1.68 26.22 -21.59
CA VAL A 196 -2.15 26.28 -20.21
C VAL A 196 -2.86 27.62 -20.07
N LYS A 197 -4.13 27.63 -19.68
CA LYS A 197 -4.88 28.87 -19.38
C LYS A 197 -5.24 28.91 -17.90
N PHE A 198 -5.17 30.09 -17.32
CA PHE A 198 -5.61 30.36 -15.95
C PHE A 198 -6.45 31.63 -15.95
N SER A 199 -7.63 31.54 -15.33
CA SER A 199 -8.66 32.57 -15.36
C SER A 199 -9.09 32.87 -13.94
N GLN A 200 -8.71 34.01 -13.38
CA GLN A 200 -8.96 34.33 -11.96
C GLN A 200 -9.14 35.84 -11.75
N SER A 201 -10.22 36.22 -11.04
CA SER A 201 -10.54 37.61 -10.71
C SER A 201 -9.74 38.18 -9.54
N GLU A 202 -9.22 37.32 -8.67
CA GLU A 202 -8.40 37.72 -7.51
C GLU A 202 -6.96 38.03 -7.96
N ASN A 203 -6.58 39.31 -7.88
CA ASN A 203 -5.28 39.79 -8.36
C ASN A 203 -4.08 39.11 -7.67
N GLU A 204 -4.18 38.80 -6.38
CA GLU A 204 -3.09 38.17 -5.61
C GLU A 204 -2.75 36.77 -6.13
N LEU A 205 -3.76 35.94 -6.42
CA LEU A 205 -3.57 34.60 -6.98
C LEU A 205 -3.04 34.67 -8.41
N LEU A 206 -3.48 35.67 -9.17
CA LEU A 206 -2.99 35.90 -10.52
C LEU A 206 -1.51 36.31 -10.49
N LEU A 207 -1.11 37.19 -9.57
CA LEU A 207 0.29 37.57 -9.38
C LEU A 207 1.14 36.38 -8.93
N ASP A 208 0.66 35.53 -8.02
CA ASP A 208 1.36 34.30 -7.63
C ASP A 208 1.55 33.36 -8.83
N PHE A 209 0.50 33.15 -9.64
CA PHE A 209 0.60 32.37 -10.88
C PHE A 209 1.66 32.94 -11.84
N LEU A 210 1.63 34.25 -12.09
CA LEU A 210 2.59 34.94 -12.96
C LEU A 210 4.02 34.87 -12.43
N ASN A 211 4.19 35.00 -11.12
CA ASN A 211 5.48 34.91 -10.46
C ASN A 211 6.07 33.50 -10.57
N ILE A 212 5.27 32.45 -10.36
CA ILE A 212 5.73 31.07 -10.54
C ILE A 212 6.11 30.80 -12.01
N CYS A 213 5.34 31.35 -12.95
CA CYS A 213 5.66 31.22 -14.37
C CYS A 213 7.00 31.89 -14.74
N SER A 214 7.26 33.09 -14.26
CA SER A 214 8.48 33.85 -14.59
C SER A 214 9.72 33.32 -13.88
N THR A 215 9.62 32.94 -12.60
CA THR A 215 10.76 32.55 -11.76
C THR A 215 11.12 31.07 -11.93
N HIS A 216 10.14 30.17 -11.79
CA HIS A 216 10.37 28.72 -11.77
C HIS A 216 10.28 28.07 -13.14
N LEU A 217 9.32 28.48 -13.96
CA LEU A 217 9.15 27.94 -15.31
C LEU A 217 9.90 28.74 -16.38
N LYS A 218 10.42 29.93 -16.05
CA LYS A 218 11.10 30.86 -16.96
C LYS A 218 10.30 31.13 -18.25
N ILE A 219 8.97 31.17 -18.15
CA ILE A 219 8.05 31.38 -19.28
C ILE A 219 7.14 32.57 -18.98
N LYS A 220 6.99 33.46 -19.97
CA LYS A 220 6.06 34.57 -19.90
C LYS A 220 4.64 34.09 -20.26
N ALA A 221 3.69 34.28 -19.36
CA ALA A 221 2.27 34.14 -19.68
C ALA A 221 1.79 35.36 -20.48
N VAL A 222 0.90 35.12 -21.44
CA VAL A 222 0.32 36.15 -22.31
C VAL A 222 -1.08 36.47 -21.81
N TYR A 223 -1.38 37.76 -21.66
CA TYR A 223 -2.72 38.24 -21.35
C TYR A 223 -3.67 38.01 -22.55
N GLU A 224 -4.78 37.31 -22.34
CA GLU A 224 -5.79 37.04 -23.37
C GLU A 224 -7.13 37.76 -23.13
N GLY A 225 -7.37 38.31 -21.93
CA GLY A 225 -8.61 38.99 -21.56
C GLY A 225 -8.59 39.45 -20.10
N GLN A 226 -9.66 40.10 -19.63
CA GLN A 226 -9.71 40.85 -18.35
C GLN A 226 -9.13 40.11 -17.14
N PHE A 227 -9.31 38.79 -17.07
CA PHE A 227 -8.82 37.92 -15.99
C PHE A 227 -8.09 36.67 -16.50
N ASP A 228 -7.79 36.62 -17.81
CA ASP A 228 -7.36 35.41 -18.50
C ASP A 228 -5.91 35.52 -18.95
N TYR A 229 -5.08 34.58 -18.48
CA TYR A 229 -3.69 34.45 -18.88
C TYR A 229 -3.44 33.07 -19.48
N ALA A 230 -2.65 33.04 -20.54
CA ALA A 230 -2.35 31.81 -21.27
C ALA A 230 -0.86 31.65 -21.53
N ILE A 231 -0.37 30.43 -21.37
CA ILE A 231 0.97 30.01 -21.76
C ILE A 231 0.82 29.12 -22.99
N ARG A 232 1.16 29.64 -24.16
CA ARG A 232 1.10 28.90 -25.44
C ARG A 232 2.39 28.12 -25.66
N ASN A 233 2.54 27.00 -24.96
CA ASN A 233 3.74 26.18 -25.04
C ASN A 233 3.43 24.68 -24.98
N LYS A 234 3.63 23.97 -26.11
CA LYS A 234 3.37 22.53 -26.20
C LYS A 234 4.36 21.69 -25.40
N ALA A 235 5.60 22.15 -25.25
CA ALA A 235 6.59 21.46 -24.43
C ALA A 235 6.20 21.50 -22.94
N LEU A 236 5.66 22.64 -22.47
CA LEU A 236 5.13 22.76 -21.11
C LEU A 236 3.98 21.78 -20.86
N VAL A 237 3.00 21.73 -21.77
CA VAL A 237 1.86 20.81 -21.63
C VAL A 237 2.32 19.37 -21.56
N LYS A 238 3.23 18.94 -22.44
CA LYS A 238 3.78 17.58 -22.43
C LYS A 238 4.59 17.27 -21.19
N PHE A 239 5.34 18.26 -20.68
CA PHE A 239 6.02 18.12 -19.41
C PHE A 239 5.03 17.91 -18.26
N LEU A 240 4.00 18.75 -18.14
CA LEU A 240 2.96 18.63 -17.11
C LEU A 240 2.18 17.30 -17.19
N GLU A 241 1.89 16.83 -18.40
CA GLU A 241 1.23 15.55 -18.65
C GLU A 241 2.09 14.37 -18.23
N ILE A 242 3.38 14.33 -18.64
CA ILE A 242 4.25 13.18 -18.41
C ILE A 242 4.81 13.17 -16.99
N ARG A 243 5.25 14.33 -16.47
CA ARG A 243 5.87 14.46 -15.15
C ARG A 243 4.84 14.41 -14.02
N TYR A 244 3.73 15.14 -14.18
CA TYR A 244 2.74 15.34 -13.12
C TYR A 244 1.40 14.66 -13.43
N GLY A 245 1.24 13.97 -14.56
CA GLY A 245 0.01 13.23 -14.87
C GLY A 245 -1.21 14.13 -15.08
N LEU A 246 -1.00 15.39 -15.45
CA LEU A 246 -2.09 16.34 -15.70
C LEU A 246 -2.79 16.01 -17.03
N GLN A 247 -4.12 15.91 -17.00
CA GLN A 247 -4.92 15.56 -18.17
C GLN A 247 -5.41 16.81 -18.90
N GLU A 248 -5.55 16.73 -20.22
CA GLU A 248 -6.21 17.76 -21.00
C GLU A 248 -7.67 17.95 -20.56
N GLY A 249 -8.08 19.20 -20.45
CA GLY A 249 -9.40 19.60 -19.99
C GLY A 249 -9.34 20.75 -18.98
N ASN A 250 -10.52 21.29 -18.71
CA ASN A 250 -10.75 22.17 -17.56
C ASN A 250 -10.97 21.34 -16.29
N SER A 251 -11.02 22.00 -15.13
CA SER A 251 -11.26 21.37 -13.82
C SER A 251 -12.49 20.45 -13.74
N TYR A 252 -13.47 20.61 -14.64
CA TYR A 252 -14.59 19.69 -14.80
C TYR A 252 -14.20 18.32 -15.35
N LYS A 253 -13.26 18.27 -16.31
CA LYS A 253 -12.83 17.05 -17.01
C LYS A 253 -11.55 16.47 -16.39
N SER A 254 -10.62 17.32 -15.98
CA SER A 254 -9.36 16.89 -15.36
C SER A 254 -9.60 16.43 -13.92
N SER A 255 -9.14 15.23 -13.60
CA SER A 255 -9.16 14.71 -12.24
C SER A 255 -7.85 15.06 -11.54
N ILE A 256 -7.91 15.27 -10.22
CA ILE A 256 -6.71 15.42 -9.40
C ILE A 256 -5.86 14.14 -9.48
N PRO A 257 -4.57 14.22 -9.88
CA PRO A 257 -3.68 13.07 -9.92
C PRO A 257 -3.54 12.35 -8.57
N LYS A 258 -3.49 11.02 -8.58
CA LYS A 258 -3.44 10.19 -7.36
C LYS A 258 -2.17 10.43 -6.51
N TRP A 259 -1.06 10.81 -7.15
CA TRP A 259 0.20 11.03 -6.44
C TRP A 259 0.14 12.22 -5.48
N ILE A 260 -0.79 13.16 -5.65
CA ILE A 260 -0.98 14.28 -4.71
C ILE A 260 -1.30 13.75 -3.31
N PHE A 261 -2.06 12.66 -3.20
CA PHE A 261 -2.35 12.00 -1.92
C PHE A 261 -1.17 11.19 -1.39
N SER A 262 -0.15 10.95 -2.22
CA SER A 262 1.11 10.31 -1.83
C SER A 262 2.09 11.30 -1.20
N LEU A 263 1.88 12.61 -1.39
CA LEU A 263 2.72 13.67 -0.82
C LEU A 263 2.79 13.59 0.72
N PRO A 264 3.94 13.93 1.33
CA PRO A 264 4.05 14.21 2.76
C PRO A 264 3.06 15.29 3.19
N ASN A 265 2.63 15.27 4.45
CA ASN A 265 1.57 16.17 4.92
C ASN A 265 1.95 17.65 4.75
N LYS A 266 3.23 18.01 4.91
CA LYS A 266 3.72 19.39 4.65
C LYS A 266 3.46 19.85 3.21
N LYS A 267 3.71 18.99 2.22
CA LYS A 267 3.54 19.29 0.79
C LYS A 267 2.07 19.23 0.37
N LEU A 268 1.33 18.27 0.90
CA LEU A 268 -0.12 18.18 0.69
C LEU A 268 -0.86 19.40 1.27
N CYS A 269 -0.37 19.94 2.39
CA CYS A 269 -0.89 21.18 2.97
C CYS A 269 -0.76 22.35 1.98
N VAL A 270 0.40 22.52 1.34
CA VAL A 270 0.62 23.57 0.33
C VAL A 270 -0.38 23.42 -0.81
N PHE A 271 -0.57 22.20 -1.32
CA PHE A 271 -1.57 21.92 -2.35
C PHE A 271 -2.98 22.33 -1.91
N LEU A 272 -3.42 21.88 -0.73
CA LEU A 272 -4.76 22.16 -0.22
C LEU A 272 -4.97 23.65 0.04
N ARG A 273 -3.99 24.34 0.62
CA ARG A 273 -4.04 25.79 0.89
C ARG A 273 -4.28 26.58 -0.39
N SER A 274 -3.48 26.33 -1.43
CA SER A 274 -3.64 27.05 -2.70
C SER A 274 -4.91 26.67 -3.44
N PHE A 275 -5.31 25.39 -3.40
CA PHE A 275 -6.58 24.94 -3.98
C PHE A 275 -7.80 25.62 -3.32
N PHE A 276 -7.84 25.64 -1.98
CA PHE A 276 -8.89 26.33 -1.22
C PHE A 276 -8.81 27.85 -1.36
N SER A 277 -7.63 28.42 -1.59
CA SER A 277 -7.49 29.86 -1.83
C SER A 277 -8.08 30.26 -3.18
N ALA A 278 -7.92 29.44 -4.21
CA ALA A 278 -8.57 29.67 -5.50
C ALA A 278 -10.10 29.51 -5.42
N GLU A 279 -10.58 28.33 -5.02
CA GLU A 279 -12.02 28.01 -5.16
C GLU A 279 -12.83 28.03 -3.86
N GLY A 280 -12.16 27.97 -2.71
CA GLY A 280 -12.81 27.93 -1.41
C GLY A 280 -13.38 29.28 -1.01
N ASN A 281 -14.53 29.27 -0.36
CA ASN A 281 -15.19 30.44 0.20
C ASN A 281 -15.40 30.28 1.70
N VAL A 282 -15.16 31.36 2.44
CA VAL A 282 -15.36 31.43 3.89
C VAL A 282 -16.64 32.22 4.18
N ASN A 283 -17.67 31.55 4.68
CA ASN A 283 -18.97 32.17 4.95
C ASN A 283 -19.12 32.49 6.44
N GLU A 284 -18.99 33.77 6.79
CA GLU A 284 -19.11 34.27 8.17
C GLU A 284 -20.51 34.14 8.77
N LYS A 285 -21.58 34.15 7.94
CA LYS A 285 -22.96 34.05 8.46
C LYS A 285 -23.29 32.64 8.90
N SER A 286 -22.81 31.64 8.17
CA SER A 286 -23.08 30.22 8.44
C SER A 286 -21.96 29.54 9.24
N ASN A 287 -20.83 30.23 9.45
CA ASN A 287 -19.63 29.73 10.11
C ASN A 287 -19.12 28.45 9.44
N GLN A 288 -18.90 28.49 8.13
CA GLN A 288 -18.44 27.34 7.35
C GLN A 288 -17.49 27.74 6.24
N ILE A 289 -16.53 26.85 5.94
CA ILE A 289 -15.76 26.88 4.70
C ILE A 289 -16.53 26.04 3.68
N ALA A 290 -16.73 26.55 2.48
CA ALA A 290 -17.36 25.86 1.38
C ALA A 290 -16.45 25.81 0.16
N LEU A 291 -16.35 24.65 -0.47
CA LEU A 291 -15.67 24.45 -1.74
C LEU A 291 -16.66 23.84 -2.73
N ILE A 292 -16.76 24.37 -3.96
CA ILE A 292 -17.73 23.87 -4.94
C ILE A 292 -17.01 23.45 -6.21
N GLN A 293 -17.12 22.18 -6.56
CA GLN A 293 -16.47 21.59 -7.72
C GLN A 293 -17.47 20.93 -8.66
N ALA A 294 -17.23 21.04 -9.97
CA ALA A 294 -18.06 20.38 -10.97
C ALA A 294 -17.68 18.90 -11.12
N ASN A 295 -16.39 18.59 -10.94
CA ASN A 295 -15.88 17.23 -10.99
C ASN A 295 -16.13 16.51 -9.66
N LYS A 296 -17.04 15.53 -9.69
CA LYS A 296 -17.35 14.67 -8.55
C LYS A 296 -16.10 14.01 -7.96
N LYS A 297 -15.20 13.46 -8.76
CA LYS A 297 -14.05 12.71 -8.24
C LYS A 297 -13.09 13.62 -7.46
N SER A 298 -12.81 14.81 -8.01
CA SER A 298 -11.91 15.79 -7.39
C SER A 298 -12.39 16.20 -6.00
N ILE A 299 -13.69 16.44 -5.80
CA ILE A 299 -14.18 16.87 -4.48
C ILE A 299 -14.10 15.77 -3.42
N TYR A 300 -14.36 14.51 -3.78
CA TYR A 300 -14.22 13.39 -2.84
C TYR A 300 -12.74 13.16 -2.49
N LEU A 301 -11.86 13.32 -3.48
CA LEU A 301 -10.41 13.24 -3.29
C LEU A 301 -9.90 14.36 -2.36
N ILE A 302 -10.39 15.60 -2.50
CA ILE A 302 -10.07 16.69 -1.56
C ILE A 302 -10.60 16.37 -0.15
N GLY A 303 -11.85 15.89 -0.07
CA GLY A 303 -12.42 15.43 1.20
C GLY A 303 -11.60 14.33 1.88
N TYR A 304 -10.98 13.45 1.09
CA TYR A 304 -10.04 12.43 1.56
C TYR A 304 -8.70 13.04 2.01
N ALA A 305 -8.12 13.99 1.26
CA ALA A 305 -6.89 14.67 1.68
C ALA A 305 -7.06 15.44 3.00
N LEU A 306 -8.21 16.07 3.22
CA LEU A 306 -8.53 16.75 4.49
C LEU A 306 -8.49 15.78 5.69
N LYS A 307 -8.86 14.51 5.49
CA LYS A 307 -8.79 13.48 6.54
C LYS A 307 -7.36 13.17 6.99
N LYS A 308 -6.33 13.39 6.17
CA LYS A 308 -4.93 13.27 6.60
C LYS A 308 -4.52 14.29 7.67
N PHE A 309 -5.28 15.38 7.80
CA PHE A 309 -5.03 16.41 8.81
C PHE A 309 -5.99 16.32 10.00
N GLY A 310 -6.95 15.38 9.97
CA GLY A 310 -8.03 15.27 10.94
C GLY A 310 -9.19 16.25 10.70
N VAL A 311 -9.30 16.83 9.49
CA VAL A 311 -10.36 17.77 9.13
C VAL A 311 -11.56 17.00 8.57
N SER A 312 -12.67 17.03 9.30
CA SER A 312 -13.94 16.46 8.87
C SER A 312 -14.66 17.38 7.88
N ASN A 313 -15.41 16.77 6.97
CA ASN A 313 -16.14 17.47 5.92
C ASN A 313 -17.41 16.72 5.54
N SER A 314 -18.38 17.46 5.01
CA SER A 314 -19.60 16.93 4.40
C SER A 314 -19.67 17.30 2.92
N ILE A 315 -20.20 16.40 2.08
CA ILE A 315 -20.25 16.58 0.63
C ILE A 315 -21.67 16.40 0.13
N HIS A 316 -22.24 17.43 -0.53
CA HIS A 316 -23.61 17.41 -1.03
C HIS A 316 -23.67 17.84 -2.51
N PRO A 317 -24.53 17.22 -3.33
CA PRO A 317 -24.81 17.72 -4.67
C PRO A 317 -25.63 19.01 -4.60
N THR A 318 -25.38 19.94 -5.51
CA THR A 318 -26.08 21.21 -5.65
C THR A 318 -26.28 21.56 -7.12
N TRP A 319 -27.39 22.19 -7.48
CA TRP A 319 -27.66 22.60 -8.86
C TRP A 319 -27.42 24.10 -9.00
N LYS A 320 -26.35 24.46 -9.73
CA LYS A 320 -26.02 25.87 -10.00
C LYS A 320 -25.74 26.10 -11.48
N ARG A 321 -25.99 27.33 -11.91
CA ARG A 321 -25.47 27.85 -13.19
C ARG A 321 -24.00 28.18 -12.98
N ALA A 322 -23.16 27.96 -13.99
CA ALA A 322 -21.76 28.34 -13.87
C ALA A 322 -21.65 29.87 -13.83
N THR A 323 -20.82 30.38 -12.92
CA THR A 323 -20.74 31.81 -12.57
C THR A 323 -20.42 32.70 -13.78
N ASN A 324 -19.70 32.16 -14.77
CA ASN A 324 -19.18 32.89 -15.92
C ASN A 324 -19.92 32.54 -17.24
N SER A 325 -21.11 31.95 -17.18
CA SER A 325 -21.84 31.55 -18.41
C SER A 325 -23.35 31.58 -18.24
N ASN A 326 -24.07 31.93 -19.31
CA ASN A 326 -25.53 31.77 -19.41
C ASN A 326 -26.00 30.32 -19.64
N SER A 327 -25.12 29.34 -19.43
CA SER A 327 -25.41 27.92 -19.62
C SER A 327 -26.54 27.41 -18.69
N PRO A 328 -27.21 26.30 -19.04
CA PRO A 328 -28.19 25.67 -18.17
C PRO A 328 -27.60 25.29 -16.80
N LYS A 329 -28.46 25.22 -15.78
CA LYS A 329 -28.07 24.73 -14.45
C LYS A 329 -27.53 23.30 -14.61
N ARG A 330 -26.40 23.03 -13.98
CA ARG A 330 -25.77 21.70 -13.96
C ARG A 330 -25.56 21.24 -12.53
N GLU A 331 -25.41 19.94 -12.35
CA GLU A 331 -25.05 19.35 -11.07
C GLU A 331 -23.59 19.71 -10.73
N TYR A 332 -23.40 20.23 -9.53
CA TYR A 332 -22.12 20.48 -8.90
C TYR A 332 -22.08 19.74 -7.56
N TRP A 333 -20.90 19.61 -6.99
CA TRP A 333 -20.70 19.04 -5.68
C TRP A 333 -20.11 20.11 -4.77
N GLN A 334 -20.62 20.19 -3.55
CA GLN A 334 -20.18 21.16 -2.57
C GLN A 334 -19.69 20.45 -1.31
N LEU A 335 -18.48 20.78 -0.89
CA LEU A 335 -17.83 20.32 0.32
C LEU A 335 -17.94 21.42 1.37
N PHE A 336 -18.35 21.06 2.58
CA PHE A 336 -18.43 21.97 3.72
C PHE A 336 -17.51 21.50 4.85
N ILE A 337 -16.88 22.46 5.51
CA ILE A 337 -16.24 22.31 6.80
C ILE A 337 -16.98 23.25 7.75
N SER A 338 -17.71 22.69 8.71
CA SER A 338 -18.63 23.45 9.57
C SER A 338 -18.42 23.19 11.06
N ASP A 339 -17.79 22.07 11.43
CA ASP A 339 -17.53 21.75 12.82
C ASP A 339 -16.35 22.57 13.36
N SER A 340 -16.45 22.97 14.63
CA SER A 340 -15.50 23.91 15.21
C SER A 340 -14.09 23.35 15.33
N LYS A 341 -13.96 22.03 15.52
CA LYS A 341 -12.68 21.36 15.66
C LYS A 341 -11.95 21.36 14.31
N SER A 342 -12.62 20.95 13.25
CA SER A 342 -12.06 20.92 11.90
C SER A 342 -11.79 22.32 11.36
N LEU A 343 -12.59 23.34 11.70
CA LEU A 343 -12.30 24.73 11.36
C LEU A 343 -11.01 25.24 12.01
N ARG A 344 -10.76 24.92 13.29
CA ARG A 344 -9.51 25.26 13.98
C ARG A 344 -8.31 24.51 13.42
N ILE A 345 -8.45 23.20 13.20
CA ILE A 345 -7.40 22.38 12.57
C ILE A 345 -7.10 22.90 11.17
N PHE A 346 -8.12 23.28 10.39
CA PHE A 346 -7.94 23.87 9.07
C PHE A 346 -7.19 25.19 9.17
N GLN A 347 -7.54 26.08 10.11
CA GLN A 347 -6.84 27.34 10.33
C GLN A 347 -5.36 27.15 10.72
N GLU A 348 -5.09 26.23 11.65
CA GLU A 348 -3.74 26.00 12.19
C GLU A 348 -2.84 25.26 11.20
N LYS A 349 -3.36 24.21 10.54
CA LYS A 349 -2.56 23.33 9.69
C LYS A 349 -2.59 23.77 8.22
N ILE A 350 -3.73 24.16 7.66
CA ILE A 350 -3.92 24.39 6.22
C ILE A 350 -3.95 25.89 5.90
N GLY A 351 -4.97 26.63 6.34
CA GLY A 351 -5.14 28.07 6.11
C GLY A 351 -5.47 28.45 4.66
N PHE A 352 -5.40 29.76 4.38
CA PHE A 352 -5.53 30.34 3.04
C PHE A 352 -4.30 31.20 2.70
N ASP A 353 -3.92 31.22 1.42
CA ASP A 353 -2.90 32.13 0.86
C ASP A 353 -3.45 33.56 0.75
N LEU A 354 -4.77 33.72 0.53
CA LEU A 354 -5.44 35.02 0.46
C LEU A 354 -5.66 35.61 1.86
N PRO A 355 -5.05 36.76 2.22
CA PRO A 355 -5.12 37.33 3.56
C PRO A 355 -6.54 37.62 4.02
N TYR A 356 -7.40 38.13 3.12
CA TYR A 356 -8.78 38.45 3.49
C TYR A 356 -9.60 37.19 3.86
N LYS A 357 -9.36 36.04 3.20
CA LYS A 357 -10.04 34.77 3.53
C LYS A 357 -9.53 34.22 4.86
N GLN A 358 -8.23 34.35 5.10
CA GLN A 358 -7.60 33.97 6.36
C GLN A 358 -8.15 34.78 7.55
N ILE A 359 -8.27 36.10 7.41
CA ILE A 359 -8.89 36.98 8.44
C ILE A 359 -10.34 36.59 8.70
N LYS A 360 -11.12 36.24 7.67
CA LYS A 360 -12.50 35.75 7.83
C LYS A 360 -12.54 34.44 8.62
N LEU A 361 -11.61 33.51 8.35
CA LEU A 361 -11.50 32.25 9.08
C LEU A 361 -11.16 32.50 10.56
N GLU A 362 -10.19 33.38 10.85
CA GLU A 362 -9.82 33.78 12.21
C GLU A 362 -10.99 34.40 12.99
N LYS A 363 -11.80 35.25 12.35
CA LYS A 363 -13.03 35.80 12.93
C LYS A 363 -14.06 34.72 13.26
N ILE A 364 -14.20 33.71 12.40
CA ILE A 364 -15.09 32.57 12.66
C ILE A 364 -14.56 31.76 13.86
N CYS A 365 -13.27 31.43 13.87
CA CYS A 365 -12.66 30.62 14.93
C CYS A 365 -12.67 31.31 16.31
N SER A 366 -12.51 32.63 16.37
CA SER A 366 -12.58 33.39 17.63
C SER A 366 -14.00 33.45 18.20
N ARG A 367 -15.04 33.50 17.34
CA ARG A 367 -16.45 33.48 17.78
C ARG A 367 -16.90 32.08 18.25
N ILE A 368 -16.35 31.01 17.67
CA ILE A 368 -16.77 29.65 18.00
C ILE A 368 -16.07 29.17 19.28
N GLN A 369 -16.70 29.40 20.43
CA GLN A 369 -16.22 28.91 21.73
C GLN A 369 -16.54 27.42 21.97
N ARG A 370 -17.56 26.84 21.33
CA ARG A 370 -17.98 25.43 21.51
C ARG A 370 -18.50 24.80 20.21
N CYS A 371 -18.28 23.49 20.03
CA CYS A 371 -18.86 22.68 18.95
C CYS A 371 -20.39 22.87 18.87
N LYS A 372 -20.94 23.01 17.65
CA LYS A 372 -22.40 22.87 17.44
C LYS A 372 -22.81 21.46 17.91
N LYS A 373 -23.98 21.35 18.56
CA LYS A 373 -24.46 20.16 19.32
C LYS A 373 -24.58 18.82 18.55
N THR A 374 -24.23 18.74 17.26
CA THR A 374 -24.77 17.71 16.36
C THR A 374 -23.77 16.91 15.53
N ASP A 375 -22.49 17.30 15.44
CA ASP A 375 -21.71 16.89 14.26
C ASP A 375 -20.75 15.70 14.51
N HIS A 376 -20.39 15.40 15.77
CA HIS A 376 -19.62 14.21 16.15
C HIS A 376 -20.25 13.55 17.39
N VAL A 377 -21.16 12.62 17.13
CA VAL A 377 -21.96 12.00 18.18
C VAL A 377 -21.65 10.51 18.25
N VAL A 378 -21.35 10.03 19.45
CA VAL A 378 -21.17 8.61 19.75
C VAL A 378 -22.53 8.01 20.12
N PRO A 379 -22.99 6.96 19.42
CA PRO A 379 -24.20 6.21 19.80
C PRO A 379 -23.96 5.55 21.15
N ILE A 380 -24.76 5.90 22.16
CA ILE A 380 -24.67 5.33 23.52
C ILE A 380 -26.09 5.23 24.07
N LYS A 381 -26.45 4.07 24.59
CA LYS A 381 -27.74 3.88 25.26
C LYS A 381 -27.69 4.46 26.67
N TYR A 382 -28.72 5.23 27.02
CA TYR A 382 -28.77 5.90 28.34
C TYR A 382 -28.73 4.93 29.53
N LYS A 383 -29.19 3.68 29.35
CA LYS A 383 -29.11 2.64 30.39
C LYS A 383 -27.68 2.40 30.85
N LEU A 384 -26.73 2.35 29.91
CA LEU A 384 -25.32 2.12 30.22
C LEU A 384 -24.75 3.24 31.11
N LEU A 385 -25.09 4.50 30.82
CA LEU A 385 -24.75 5.62 31.69
C LEU A 385 -25.43 5.53 33.06
N SER A 386 -26.71 5.16 33.09
CA SER A 386 -27.48 5.00 34.33
C SER A 386 -26.84 3.94 35.23
N ASP A 387 -26.42 2.82 34.67
CA ASP A 387 -25.78 1.73 35.39
C ASP A 387 -24.40 2.14 35.92
N LEU A 388 -23.63 2.91 35.13
CA LEU A 388 -22.37 3.49 35.59
C LEU A 388 -22.56 4.46 36.75
N PHE A 389 -23.51 5.41 36.64
CA PHE A 389 -23.76 6.36 37.71
C PHE A 389 -24.20 5.66 38.99
N ASN A 390 -25.10 4.67 38.89
CA ASN A 390 -25.53 3.87 40.02
C ASN A 390 -24.36 3.12 40.67
N ALA A 391 -23.46 2.54 39.87
CA ALA A 391 -22.27 1.84 40.39
C ALA A 391 -21.26 2.79 41.06
N LEU A 392 -21.22 4.07 40.66
CA LEU A 392 -20.37 5.11 41.25
C LEU A 392 -21.01 5.84 42.45
N GLY A 393 -22.21 5.42 42.88
CA GLY A 393 -22.97 6.06 43.96
C GLY A 393 -23.59 7.40 43.58
N LEU A 394 -23.71 7.69 42.29
CA LEU A 394 -24.28 8.93 41.77
C LEU A 394 -25.78 8.74 41.49
N GLU A 395 -26.61 9.01 42.51
CA GLU A 395 -28.05 8.80 42.42
C GLU A 395 -28.74 9.82 41.49
N ILE A 396 -29.57 9.31 40.56
CA ILE A 396 -30.38 10.13 39.65
C ILE A 396 -31.67 10.55 40.36
N LYS A 397 -31.62 11.63 41.13
CA LYS A 397 -32.82 12.18 41.81
C LYS A 397 -33.85 12.71 40.79
N ARG A 398 -35.14 12.48 41.06
CA ARG A 398 -36.25 12.98 40.20
C ARG A 398 -36.23 14.49 40.02
N GLU A 399 -35.77 15.23 41.04
CA GLU A 399 -35.63 16.69 41.02
C GLU A 399 -34.65 17.19 39.96
N TYR A 400 -33.53 16.47 39.73
CA TYR A 400 -32.53 16.87 38.73
C TYR A 400 -33.06 16.78 37.29
N LEU A 401 -34.12 16.00 37.06
CA LEU A 401 -34.74 15.85 35.74
C LEU A 401 -35.74 16.99 35.42
N LYS A 402 -36.24 17.71 36.42
CA LYS A 402 -37.16 18.85 36.23
C LYS A 402 -36.44 20.02 35.56
N LYS A 403 -37.11 20.76 34.67
CA LYS A 403 -36.52 21.92 33.97
C LYS A 403 -36.11 23.04 34.94
N GLU A 404 -36.86 23.25 36.02
CA GLU A 404 -36.76 24.38 36.97
C GLU A 404 -35.63 24.28 38.01
N CYS A 405 -35.00 23.11 38.17
CA CYS A 405 -33.96 22.92 39.17
C CYS A 405 -32.67 23.71 38.77
N LYS A 406 -32.26 24.67 39.61
CA LYS A 406 -31.13 25.58 39.37
C LYS A 406 -29.76 24.98 39.69
N GLN A 407 -29.66 24.10 40.69
CA GLN A 407 -28.41 23.42 41.07
C GLN A 407 -28.41 21.98 40.56
N LYS A 408 -27.64 21.72 39.49
CA LYS A 408 -27.51 20.40 38.86
C LYS A 408 -26.05 20.02 38.69
N PRO A 409 -25.65 18.78 39.03
CA PRO A 409 -24.32 18.28 38.70
C PRO A 409 -24.08 18.30 37.19
N SER A 410 -22.86 18.62 36.74
CA SER A 410 -22.52 18.71 35.31
C SER A 410 -22.83 17.43 34.52
N TRP A 411 -22.63 16.26 35.12
CA TRP A 411 -22.87 14.95 34.50
C TRP A 411 -24.35 14.68 34.18
N ILE A 412 -25.31 15.29 34.89
CA ILE A 412 -26.75 15.07 34.63
C ILE A 412 -27.19 15.65 33.28
N PHE A 413 -26.51 16.69 32.80
CA PHE A 413 -26.80 17.28 31.49
C PHE A 413 -26.44 16.30 30.36
N VAL A 414 -25.34 15.56 30.53
CA VAL A 414 -24.92 14.51 29.58
C VAL A 414 -25.93 13.37 29.57
N TYR A 415 -26.38 12.93 30.76
CA TYR A 415 -27.42 11.91 30.89
C TYR A 415 -28.73 12.31 30.20
N ARG A 416 -29.21 13.53 30.43
CA ARG A 416 -30.48 14.00 29.86
C ARG A 416 -30.41 14.08 28.34
N ASP A 417 -29.29 14.59 27.81
CA ASP A 417 -29.06 14.64 26.37
C ASP A 417 -29.04 13.21 25.78
N CYS A 418 -28.35 12.28 26.44
CA CYS A 418 -28.30 10.87 26.04
C CYS A 418 -29.67 10.18 26.11
N ARG A 419 -30.48 10.47 27.13
CA ARG A 419 -31.82 9.88 27.32
C ARG A 419 -32.78 10.25 26.18
N VAL A 420 -32.65 11.44 25.63
CA VAL A 420 -33.49 11.90 24.50
C VAL A 420 -32.95 11.39 23.16
N LYS A 421 -31.61 11.43 22.97
CA LYS A 421 -31.00 11.20 21.66
C LYS A 421 -30.43 9.80 21.44
N ASN A 422 -30.25 9.01 22.50
CA ASN A 422 -29.44 7.78 22.53
C ASN A 422 -28.06 7.95 21.89
N ALA A 423 -27.49 9.14 22.07
CA ALA A 423 -26.25 9.55 21.45
C ALA A 423 -25.68 10.75 22.20
N ILE A 424 -24.36 10.84 22.31
CA ILE A 424 -23.65 11.87 23.09
C ILE A 424 -22.57 12.50 22.23
N SER A 425 -22.39 13.81 22.30
CA SER A 425 -21.26 14.46 21.63
C SER A 425 -19.93 13.92 22.19
N GLU A 426 -18.99 13.66 21.30
CA GLU A 426 -17.70 13.06 21.66
C GLU A 426 -16.96 13.81 22.79
N ASP A 427 -16.93 15.14 22.75
CA ASP A 427 -16.26 15.94 23.78
C ASP A 427 -16.87 15.71 25.17
N LYS A 428 -18.21 15.70 25.25
CA LYS A 428 -18.93 15.45 26.53
C LYS A 428 -18.68 14.06 27.09
N ILE A 429 -18.63 13.02 26.24
CA ILE A 429 -18.34 11.67 26.74
C ILE A 429 -16.87 11.58 27.19
N ARG A 430 -15.94 12.26 26.53
CA ARG A 430 -14.53 12.32 26.96
C ARG A 430 -14.36 13.06 28.28
N GLU A 431 -15.00 14.22 28.45
CA GLU A 431 -15.02 14.96 29.71
C GLU A 431 -15.64 14.14 30.86
N LEU A 432 -16.70 13.38 30.55
CA LEU A 432 -17.35 12.50 31.51
C LEU A 432 -16.43 11.33 31.91
N LEU A 433 -15.80 10.68 30.94
CA LEU A 433 -14.87 9.57 31.17
C LEU A 433 -13.62 10.03 31.93
N SER A 434 -13.06 11.22 31.65
CA SER A 434 -11.92 11.74 32.41
C SER A 434 -12.29 12.04 33.86
N SER A 435 -13.46 12.65 34.10
CA SER A 435 -14.00 12.89 35.45
C SER A 435 -14.18 11.59 36.23
N PHE A 436 -14.71 10.54 35.58
CA PHE A 436 -14.92 9.25 36.24
C PHE A 436 -13.67 8.42 36.43
N TYR A 437 -12.68 8.56 35.55
CA TYR A 437 -11.38 7.95 35.75
C TYR A 437 -10.73 8.44 37.06
N ASN A 438 -10.82 9.75 37.34
CA ASN A 438 -10.32 10.30 38.62
C ASN A 438 -11.11 9.74 39.82
N ARG A 439 -12.44 9.64 39.72
CA ARG A 439 -13.26 9.04 40.78
C ARG A 439 -12.98 7.55 41.00
N LEU A 440 -12.70 6.80 39.94
CA LEU A 440 -12.27 5.39 40.02
C LEU A 440 -10.89 5.28 40.67
N LYS A 441 -9.95 6.18 40.38
CA LYS A 441 -8.65 6.26 41.06
C LYS A 441 -8.79 6.56 42.55
N GLU A 442 -9.69 7.48 42.92
CA GLU A 442 -10.00 7.73 44.33
C GLU A 442 -10.46 6.45 45.04
N MET A 443 -11.25 5.59 44.38
CA MET A 443 -11.67 4.28 44.93
C MET A 443 -10.51 3.30 45.15
N GLU A 444 -9.35 3.49 44.51
CA GLU A 444 -8.19 2.60 44.66
C GLU A 444 -7.31 2.95 45.87
N ASN A 445 -7.31 4.22 46.30
CA ASN A 445 -6.41 4.75 47.33
C ASN A 445 -7.04 4.88 48.74
N ILE A 446 -8.19 4.24 48.99
CA ILE A 446 -8.91 4.42 50.25
C ILE A 446 -8.39 3.44 51.32
N ASN A 447 -7.73 3.98 52.36
CA ASN A 447 -7.69 3.35 53.69
C ASN A 447 -9.05 3.58 54.36
N VAL A 448 -9.92 2.56 54.38
CA VAL A 448 -11.35 2.73 54.65
C VAL A 448 -11.64 2.87 56.16
N SER A 449 -11.98 4.07 56.62
CA SER A 449 -12.80 4.25 57.83
C SER A 449 -14.28 4.08 57.47
N ILE A 450 -14.90 2.98 57.88
CA ILE A 450 -16.28 2.66 57.55
C ILE A 450 -17.24 3.57 58.36
N SER A 451 -18.01 4.42 57.70
CA SER A 451 -18.97 5.35 58.30
C SER A 451 -20.28 5.44 57.52
N GLU A 452 -21.34 6.06 58.11
CA GLU A 452 -22.58 6.37 57.37
C GLU A 452 -22.31 7.27 56.15
N GLU A 453 -21.34 8.17 56.25
CA GLU A 453 -20.89 9.03 55.15
C GLU A 453 -20.23 8.24 54.02
N PHE A 454 -19.44 7.21 54.35
CA PHE A 454 -18.84 6.31 53.35
C PHE A 454 -19.90 5.59 52.53
N LEU A 455 -20.92 5.01 53.18
CA LEU A 455 -22.02 4.34 52.48
C LEU A 455 -22.81 5.31 51.60
N THR A 456 -23.06 6.52 52.09
CA THR A 456 -23.78 7.56 51.36
C THR A 456 -22.99 8.05 50.15
N ARG A 457 -21.67 8.24 50.29
CA ARG A 457 -20.75 8.67 49.22
C ARG A 457 -20.71 7.69 48.04
N TRP A 458 -20.89 6.40 48.32
CA TRP A 458 -20.83 5.32 47.33
C TRP A 458 -22.19 4.71 46.98
N GLY A 459 -23.30 5.27 47.50
CA GLY A 459 -24.66 4.83 47.19
C GLY A 459 -24.99 3.41 47.68
N ILE A 460 -24.32 2.93 48.73
CA ILE A 460 -24.51 1.59 49.28
C ILE A 460 -25.65 1.62 50.29
N SER A 461 -26.74 0.89 50.01
CA SER A 461 -27.89 0.84 50.90
C SER A 461 -27.65 -0.03 52.14
N GLN A 462 -27.95 0.51 53.33
CA GLN A 462 -27.91 -0.24 54.60
C GLN A 462 -28.80 -1.51 54.56
N ARG A 463 -29.93 -1.48 53.84
CA ARG A 463 -30.81 -2.65 53.67
C ARG A 463 -30.15 -3.77 52.87
N ARG A 464 -29.30 -3.41 51.91
CA ARG A 464 -28.59 -4.34 51.03
C ARG A 464 -27.44 -5.01 51.79
N ILE A 465 -26.71 -4.24 52.59
CA ILE A 465 -25.71 -4.76 53.52
C ILE A 465 -26.34 -5.72 54.52
N ALA A 466 -27.45 -5.33 55.15
CA ALA A 466 -28.18 -6.17 56.10
C ALA A 466 -28.57 -7.53 55.48
N LYS A 467 -28.95 -7.55 54.20
CA LYS A 467 -29.28 -8.77 53.47
C LYS A 467 -28.05 -9.65 53.19
N ILE A 468 -26.90 -9.05 52.90
CA ILE A 468 -25.64 -9.75 52.63
C ILE A 468 -25.03 -10.31 53.93
N SER A 469 -25.08 -9.55 55.02
CA SER A 469 -24.56 -9.95 56.33
C SER A 469 -25.51 -10.86 57.12
N GLY A 470 -26.76 -11.07 56.65
CA GLY A 470 -27.78 -11.84 57.36
C GLY A 470 -28.31 -11.16 58.64
N THR A 471 -28.20 -9.84 58.74
CA THR A 471 -28.56 -9.06 59.95
C THR A 471 -29.73 -8.12 59.70
N SER A 472 -30.20 -7.42 60.74
CA SER A 472 -31.21 -6.37 60.58
C SER A 472 -30.58 -5.02 60.18
N PRO A 473 -31.30 -4.15 59.42
CA PRO A 473 -30.80 -2.81 59.08
C PRO A 473 -30.46 -1.94 60.30
N LYS A 474 -31.12 -2.17 61.45
CA LYS A 474 -30.82 -1.48 62.71
C LYS A 474 -29.42 -1.83 63.23
N LYS A 475 -29.01 -3.11 63.16
CA LYS A 475 -27.66 -3.55 63.54
C LYS A 475 -26.58 -2.93 62.66
N VAL A 476 -26.85 -2.78 61.36
CA VAL A 476 -25.92 -2.08 60.43
C VAL A 476 -25.73 -0.62 60.83
N SER A 477 -26.80 0.10 61.19
CA SER A 477 -26.69 1.50 61.67
C SER A 477 -25.92 1.62 62.99
N TYR A 478 -26.07 0.66 63.91
CA TYR A 478 -25.30 0.64 65.16
C TYR A 478 -23.79 0.48 64.93
N VAL A 479 -23.37 -0.39 64.00
CA VAL A 479 -21.95 -0.55 63.62
C VAL A 479 -21.39 0.76 63.06
N LEU A 480 -22.15 1.42 62.17
CA LEU A 480 -21.71 2.66 61.53
C LEU A 480 -21.63 3.85 62.51
N ARG A 481 -22.32 3.77 63.65
CA ARG A 481 -22.30 4.77 64.74
C ARG A 481 -21.33 4.43 65.87
N GLY A 482 -20.56 3.35 65.75
CA GLY A 482 -19.57 2.93 66.76
C GLY A 482 -20.17 2.35 68.05
N LEU A 483 -21.43 1.90 68.02
CA LEU A 483 -22.09 1.29 69.17
C LEU A 483 -21.66 -0.19 69.32
N LYS A 484 -21.42 -0.65 70.56
CA LYS A 484 -21.00 -2.04 70.84
C LYS A 484 -22.10 -3.04 70.47
N ILE A 485 -21.78 -3.93 69.54
CA ILE A 485 -22.57 -5.11 69.13
C ILE A 485 -21.63 -6.33 69.27
N ASP A 486 -22.18 -7.55 69.30
CA ASP A 486 -21.43 -8.80 69.25
C ASP A 486 -20.30 -8.76 68.19
N SER A 487 -19.11 -9.22 68.59
CA SER A 487 -17.89 -9.16 67.77
C SER A 487 -18.08 -9.83 66.40
N LYS A 488 -18.83 -10.94 66.35
CA LYS A 488 -19.11 -11.72 65.14
C LYS A 488 -20.00 -10.97 64.13
N ASP A 489 -21.02 -10.26 64.62
CA ASP A 489 -21.91 -9.44 63.79
C ASP A 489 -21.17 -8.23 63.22
N ASN A 490 -20.27 -7.62 64.00
CA ASN A 490 -19.47 -6.49 63.55
C ASN A 490 -18.55 -6.88 62.38
N THR A 491 -17.79 -7.98 62.52
CA THR A 491 -16.92 -8.48 61.44
C THR A 491 -17.72 -8.90 60.20
N SER A 492 -18.89 -9.51 60.37
CA SER A 492 -19.78 -9.89 59.25
C SER A 492 -20.28 -8.67 58.46
N ILE A 493 -20.71 -7.61 59.16
CA ILE A 493 -21.19 -6.37 58.54
C ILE A 493 -20.04 -5.63 57.84
N THR A 494 -18.86 -5.54 58.46
CA THR A 494 -17.67 -4.93 57.84
C THR A 494 -17.27 -5.65 56.55
N ASN A 495 -17.21 -6.98 56.57
CA ASN A 495 -16.89 -7.78 55.38
C ASN A 495 -17.95 -7.65 54.27
N ALA A 496 -19.23 -7.58 54.64
CA ALA A 496 -20.32 -7.35 53.69
C ALA A 496 -20.22 -5.96 53.02
N ILE A 497 -19.83 -4.92 53.77
CA ILE A 497 -19.62 -3.57 53.23
C ILE A 497 -18.44 -3.56 52.24
N LEU A 498 -17.31 -4.17 52.61
CA LEU A 498 -16.12 -4.25 51.75
C LEU A 498 -16.41 -5.04 50.48
N SER A 499 -17.09 -6.19 50.59
CA SER A 499 -17.47 -7.01 49.44
C SER A 499 -18.43 -6.30 48.48
N GLU A 500 -19.46 -5.60 49.00
CA GLU A 500 -20.38 -4.84 48.14
C GLU A 500 -19.69 -3.64 47.48
N PHE A 501 -18.76 -2.97 48.19
CA PHE A 501 -17.95 -1.89 47.63
C PHE A 501 -17.05 -2.40 46.48
N GLU A 502 -16.40 -3.55 46.66
CA GLU A 502 -15.60 -4.18 45.60
C GLU A 502 -16.46 -4.58 44.38
N ASN A 503 -17.67 -5.09 44.61
CA ASN A 503 -18.60 -5.43 43.53
C ASN A 503 -19.02 -4.19 42.72
N CYS A 504 -19.38 -3.09 43.40
CA CYS A 504 -19.67 -1.82 42.75
C CYS A 504 -18.47 -1.29 41.96
N ARG A 505 -17.25 -1.39 42.53
CA ARG A 505 -16.00 -1.00 41.85
C ARG A 505 -15.75 -1.82 40.59
N LYS A 506 -15.88 -3.15 40.66
CA LYS A 506 -15.71 -4.04 39.50
C LYS A 506 -16.71 -3.70 38.39
N LYS A 507 -18.00 -3.54 38.75
CA LYS A 507 -19.06 -3.19 37.80
C LYS A 507 -18.85 -1.81 37.16
N ALA A 508 -18.44 -0.81 37.95
CA ALA A 508 -18.13 0.52 37.43
C ALA A 508 -16.94 0.48 36.44
N ARG A 509 -15.90 -0.30 36.75
CA ARG A 509 -14.72 -0.47 35.89
C ARG A 509 -15.06 -1.19 34.57
N GLU A 510 -15.89 -2.22 34.63
CA GLU A 510 -16.36 -2.95 33.45
C GLU A 510 -17.15 -2.03 32.51
N ILE A 511 -18.14 -1.30 33.03
CA ILE A 511 -18.94 -0.36 32.23
C ILE A 511 -18.08 0.81 31.71
N PHE A 512 -17.13 1.28 32.51
CA PHE A 512 -16.18 2.32 32.08
C PHE A 512 -15.31 1.85 30.91
N ASN A 513 -14.80 0.61 30.95
CA ASN A 513 -14.05 0.02 29.85
C ASN A 513 -14.94 -0.13 28.61
N GLN A 514 -16.16 -0.63 28.77
CA GLN A 514 -17.13 -0.76 27.69
C GLN A 514 -17.44 0.61 27.03
N LEU A 515 -17.61 1.68 27.79
CA LEU A 515 -17.79 3.03 27.23
C LEU A 515 -16.57 3.52 26.46
N ASN A 516 -15.36 3.23 26.94
CA ASN A 516 -14.13 3.56 26.22
C ASN A 516 -14.03 2.80 24.89
N GLU A 517 -14.47 1.55 24.85
CA GLU A 517 -14.50 0.75 23.63
C GLU A 517 -15.52 1.30 22.61
N ILE A 518 -16.72 1.70 23.05
CA ILE A 518 -17.78 2.27 22.19
C ILE A 518 -17.40 3.67 21.65
N ALA A 519 -16.56 4.41 22.38
CA ALA A 519 -16.10 5.76 22.05
C ALA A 519 -14.58 5.81 21.70
N PRO A 520 -14.12 5.02 20.71
CA PRO A 520 -12.69 4.93 20.39
C PRO A 520 -12.16 6.25 19.82
N LYS A 521 -10.88 6.54 20.08
CA LYS A 521 -10.32 7.85 19.76
C LYS A 521 -10.24 8.13 18.26
N ASN A 522 -10.00 7.10 17.45
CA ASN A 522 -9.67 7.17 16.02
C ASN A 522 -10.85 6.91 15.07
N ILE A 523 -12.03 6.52 15.57
CA ILE A 523 -13.22 6.26 14.75
C ILE A 523 -14.26 7.36 14.95
N GLU A 524 -14.84 7.83 13.85
CA GLU A 524 -16.04 8.66 13.80
C GLU A 524 -17.25 7.83 13.40
N TRP A 525 -18.39 8.12 14.02
CA TRP A 525 -19.65 7.41 13.76
C TRP A 525 -20.52 8.21 12.78
N CYS A 526 -20.68 7.70 11.56
CA CYS A 526 -21.51 8.31 10.53
C CYS A 526 -22.91 7.69 10.55
N LYS A 527 -23.95 8.52 10.74
CA LYS A 527 -25.34 8.06 10.72
C LYS A 527 -25.80 7.79 9.28
N ILE A 528 -26.35 6.60 9.03
CA ILE A 528 -26.94 6.23 7.73
C ILE A 528 -28.23 7.04 7.51
N LYS A 529 -28.30 7.73 6.37
CA LYS A 529 -29.49 8.40 5.85
C LYS A 529 -30.32 7.47 4.96
N SER A 530 -29.69 6.61 4.17
CA SER A 530 -30.40 5.59 3.37
C SER A 530 -29.46 4.46 2.97
N ALA A 531 -29.96 3.24 2.96
CA ALA A 531 -29.30 2.06 2.39
C ALA A 531 -30.26 1.43 1.36
N LYS A 532 -29.86 1.39 0.08
CA LYS A 532 -30.73 0.91 -1.02
C LYS A 532 -30.01 -0.12 -1.88
N LYS A 533 -30.72 -1.20 -2.25
CA LYS A 533 -30.22 -2.14 -3.26
C LYS A 533 -30.21 -1.47 -4.63
N ILE A 534 -29.11 -1.59 -5.35
CA ILE A 534 -28.92 -1.08 -6.70
C ILE A 534 -28.46 -2.19 -7.64
N GLU A 535 -28.94 -2.17 -8.87
CA GLU A 535 -28.43 -3.01 -9.96
C GLU A 535 -27.03 -2.53 -10.38
N TYR A 536 -26.13 -3.48 -10.61
CA TYR A 536 -24.75 -3.20 -11.03
C TYR A 536 -24.28 -4.32 -11.94
N SER A 537 -23.84 -3.95 -13.14
CA SER A 537 -23.45 -4.86 -14.23
C SER A 537 -21.94 -5.11 -14.33
N GLY A 538 -21.13 -4.49 -13.46
CA GLY A 538 -19.68 -4.68 -13.44
C GLY A 538 -19.22 -5.80 -12.49
N PRO A 539 -17.94 -6.18 -12.54
CA PRO A 539 -17.36 -7.08 -11.54
C PRO A 539 -17.36 -6.40 -10.17
N ILE A 540 -17.90 -7.09 -9.16
CA ILE A 540 -17.82 -6.66 -7.76
C ILE A 540 -16.57 -7.32 -7.16
N ILE A 541 -15.60 -6.49 -6.77
CA ILE A 541 -14.40 -6.94 -6.08
C ILE A 541 -14.66 -6.76 -4.58
N ASP A 542 -14.85 -7.86 -3.87
CA ASP A 542 -14.90 -7.84 -2.41
C ASP A 542 -13.47 -7.93 -1.88
N LEU A 543 -12.95 -6.82 -1.36
CA LEU A 543 -11.60 -6.72 -0.78
C LEU A 543 -11.54 -7.31 0.65
N GLN A 544 -12.54 -8.12 1.03
CA GLN A 544 -12.57 -8.78 2.33
C GLN A 544 -11.44 -9.79 2.45
N VAL A 545 -10.49 -9.50 3.35
CA VAL A 545 -9.54 -10.50 3.85
C VAL A 545 -10.10 -11.02 5.17
N PRO A 546 -10.47 -12.31 5.27
CA PRO A 546 -10.92 -12.90 6.53
C PRO A 546 -9.89 -12.64 7.63
N GLY A 547 -10.33 -12.15 8.80
CA GLY A 547 -9.46 -11.85 9.94
C GLY A 547 -8.91 -10.41 10.01
N TYR A 548 -9.03 -9.61 8.96
CA TYR A 548 -8.56 -8.21 8.94
C TYR A 548 -9.71 -7.20 9.02
N HIS A 549 -9.45 -6.09 9.71
CA HIS A 549 -10.41 -4.99 9.81
C HIS A 549 -10.34 -4.09 8.58
N ASN A 550 -11.27 -4.28 7.64
CA ASN A 550 -11.44 -3.38 6.52
C ASN A 550 -12.21 -2.14 6.96
N PHE A 551 -11.56 -0.98 6.94
CA PHE A 551 -12.23 0.31 7.17
C PHE A 551 -12.71 0.89 5.84
N VAL A 552 -13.94 1.40 5.83
CA VAL A 552 -14.45 2.16 4.69
C VAL A 552 -13.75 3.51 4.63
N CYS A 553 -12.82 3.64 3.70
CA CYS A 553 -12.55 4.94 3.08
C CYS A 553 -13.40 5.03 1.80
N GLY A 554 -14.10 6.16 1.62
CA GLY A 554 -14.82 6.41 0.38
C GLY A 554 -13.88 6.29 -0.83
N MET A 555 -14.41 5.79 -1.96
CA MET A 555 -13.72 5.56 -3.25
C MET A 555 -12.20 5.82 -3.26
N GLY A 556 -11.42 4.89 -2.70
CA GLY A 556 -9.96 4.94 -2.66
C GLY A 556 -9.40 3.58 -2.26
N ALA A 557 -8.50 3.05 -3.07
CA ALA A 557 -7.98 1.67 -2.99
C ALA A 557 -7.08 1.45 -1.77
N LEU A 558 -7.16 0.25 -1.17
CA LEU A 558 -6.25 -0.27 -0.13
C LEU A 558 -5.70 -1.62 -0.63
N ILE A 559 -4.40 -1.90 -0.41
CA ILE A 559 -3.71 -3.14 -0.81
C ILE A 559 -2.80 -3.62 0.34
N ALA A 560 -2.77 -4.94 0.57
CA ALA A 560 -1.88 -5.70 1.46
C ALA A 560 -1.99 -7.21 1.06
N HIS A 561 -1.04 -8.15 1.23
CA HIS A 561 0.30 -8.19 1.86
C HIS A 561 1.10 -9.45 1.42
N ASN A 562 2.43 -9.31 1.22
CA ASN A 562 3.55 -10.20 1.60
C ASN A 562 4.86 -9.86 0.85
N THR A 563 4.72 -9.25 -0.32
CA THR A 563 5.71 -8.56 -1.16
C THR A 563 6.55 -7.52 -0.40
N SER A 564 6.05 -7.03 0.74
CA SER A 564 6.62 -5.92 1.51
C SER A 564 7.95 -6.26 2.19
N LEU A 565 8.13 -7.49 2.70
CA LEU A 565 9.42 -7.87 3.31
C LEU A 565 10.50 -8.06 2.24
N THR A 566 10.14 -8.68 1.12
CA THR A 566 11.04 -8.80 -0.04
C THR A 566 11.46 -7.43 -0.55
N GLN A 567 10.53 -6.46 -0.61
CA GLN A 567 10.87 -5.07 -0.92
C GLN A 567 11.77 -4.43 0.14
N ALA A 568 11.53 -4.66 1.43
CA ALA A 568 12.37 -4.12 2.50
C ALA A 568 13.82 -4.65 2.42
N LEU A 569 13.98 -5.93 2.09
CA LEU A 569 15.28 -6.59 1.96
C LEU A 569 16.00 -6.23 0.65
N THR A 570 15.29 -6.15 -0.47
CA THR A 570 15.92 -6.07 -1.81
C THR A 570 15.74 -4.71 -2.51
N GLY A 571 14.83 -3.87 -2.03
CA GLY A 571 14.40 -2.65 -2.71
C GLY A 571 13.48 -2.88 -3.93
N LYS A 572 13.29 -4.14 -4.37
CA LYS A 572 12.49 -4.50 -5.55
C LYS A 572 11.09 -4.96 -5.15
N TRP A 573 10.09 -4.55 -5.92
CA TRP A 573 8.71 -5.03 -5.77
C TRP A 573 8.50 -6.24 -6.68
N THR A 574 8.13 -7.38 -6.10
CA THR A 574 8.07 -8.67 -6.80
C THR A 574 6.78 -8.92 -7.57
N ASP A 575 5.66 -8.25 -7.24
CA ASP A 575 4.40 -8.37 -7.98
C ASP A 575 4.41 -7.47 -9.22
N THR A 576 4.80 -8.04 -10.36
CA THR A 576 4.94 -7.29 -11.62
C THR A 576 3.84 -7.61 -12.62
N HIS A 577 3.13 -8.74 -12.45
CA HIS A 577 2.09 -9.13 -13.40
C HIS A 577 0.80 -8.33 -13.20
N SER A 578 0.12 -8.00 -14.30
CA SER A 578 -1.09 -7.19 -14.25
C SER A 578 -2.23 -7.82 -13.42
N GLU A 579 -2.29 -9.14 -13.34
CA GLU A 579 -3.26 -9.86 -12.48
C GLU A 579 -2.85 -9.87 -11.01
N GLU A 580 -1.55 -9.91 -10.71
CA GLU A 580 -1.02 -9.84 -9.34
C GLU A 580 -1.32 -8.46 -8.74
N ILE A 581 -1.01 -7.41 -9.50
CA ILE A 581 -1.31 -6.01 -9.12
C ILE A 581 -2.81 -5.79 -8.93
N LYS A 582 -3.66 -6.43 -9.75
CA LYS A 582 -5.12 -6.32 -9.65
C LYS A 582 -5.69 -7.07 -8.44
N ARG A 583 -5.17 -8.26 -8.13
CA ARG A 583 -5.68 -9.14 -7.06
C ARG A 583 -5.01 -8.89 -5.70
N GLY A 584 -3.87 -8.20 -5.67
CA GLY A 584 -3.10 -7.95 -4.45
C GLY A 584 -2.47 -9.23 -3.86
N ILE A 585 -2.35 -10.28 -4.67
CA ILE A 585 -1.69 -11.54 -4.30
C ILE A 585 -0.65 -11.89 -5.36
N THR A 586 0.50 -12.39 -4.91
CA THR A 586 1.50 -13.01 -5.78
C THR A 586 0.88 -14.26 -6.42
N ILE A 587 1.05 -14.44 -7.73
CA ILE A 587 0.48 -15.57 -8.48
C ILE A 587 1.60 -16.42 -9.07
N ARG A 588 2.59 -15.76 -9.66
CA ARG A 588 3.82 -16.34 -10.18
C ARG A 588 4.93 -16.15 -9.16
N LEU A 589 5.99 -16.94 -9.29
CA LEU A 589 7.19 -16.73 -8.48
C LEU A 589 7.77 -15.35 -8.82
N GLY A 590 7.90 -14.51 -7.79
CA GLY A 590 8.56 -13.22 -7.84
C GLY A 590 10.05 -13.38 -7.54
N TYR A 591 10.89 -12.57 -8.18
CA TYR A 591 12.34 -12.69 -8.05
C TYR A 591 12.95 -11.34 -7.70
N ALA A 592 13.85 -11.35 -6.72
CA ALA A 592 14.53 -10.15 -6.29
C ALA A 592 15.94 -10.46 -5.79
N ASP A 593 16.94 -10.03 -6.57
CA ASP A 593 18.35 -10.12 -6.19
C ASP A 593 18.77 -8.91 -5.36
N VAL A 594 19.57 -9.15 -4.33
CA VAL A 594 20.22 -8.14 -3.48
C VAL A 594 21.64 -8.56 -3.12
N THR A 595 22.53 -7.58 -2.98
CA THR A 595 23.85 -7.78 -2.39
C THR A 595 23.83 -7.29 -0.95
N PHE A 596 24.25 -8.13 -0.03
CA PHE A 596 24.44 -7.76 1.37
C PHE A 596 25.83 -7.16 1.57
N TYR A 597 25.86 -6.07 2.32
CA TYR A 597 27.03 -5.30 2.65
C TYR A 597 27.29 -5.35 4.14
N TYR A 598 28.56 -5.29 4.54
CA TYR A 598 28.99 -5.25 5.92
C TYR A 598 29.77 -3.98 6.20
N CYS A 599 29.39 -3.28 7.27
CA CYS A 599 30.07 -2.07 7.69
C CYS A 599 31.01 -2.39 8.86
N GLU A 600 32.33 -2.29 8.63
CA GLU A 600 33.33 -2.56 9.67
C GLU A 600 33.24 -1.57 10.85
N LYS A 601 32.97 -0.29 10.57
CA LYS A 601 32.88 0.75 11.61
C LYS A 601 31.75 0.52 12.61
N CYS A 602 30.63 -0.01 12.13
CA CYS A 602 29.39 -0.11 12.89
C CYS A 602 29.02 -1.57 13.19
N SER A 603 29.87 -2.52 12.77
CA SER A 603 29.66 -3.98 12.91
C SER A 603 28.24 -4.41 12.53
N SER A 604 27.67 -3.80 11.49
CA SER A 604 26.27 -3.96 11.11
C SER A 604 26.14 -4.32 9.63
N TYR A 605 25.18 -5.19 9.33
CA TYR A 605 24.83 -5.54 7.95
C TYR A 605 23.85 -4.53 7.35
N ALA A 606 23.93 -4.35 6.04
CA ALA A 606 23.05 -3.49 5.26
C ALA A 606 22.76 -4.12 3.89
N ASN A 607 21.68 -3.69 3.25
CA ASN A 607 21.35 -3.99 1.87
C ASN A 607 21.70 -2.84 0.90
N THR A 608 22.40 -1.82 1.39
CA THR A 608 22.82 -0.63 0.65
C THR A 608 24.32 -0.42 0.77
N LEU A 609 24.93 0.15 -0.29
CA LEU A 609 26.37 0.46 -0.35
C LEU A 609 26.83 1.38 0.81
N LYS A 610 25.94 2.26 1.29
CA LYS A 610 26.17 3.11 2.46
C LYS A 610 25.44 2.55 3.66
N CYS A 611 26.14 2.49 4.81
CA CYS A 611 25.55 2.04 6.07
C CYS A 611 24.40 2.97 6.51
N PRO A 612 23.19 2.45 6.82
CA PRO A 612 22.08 3.27 7.30
C PRO A 612 22.33 3.95 8.66
N LYS A 613 23.25 3.42 9.48
CA LYS A 613 23.55 3.95 10.82
C LYS A 613 24.62 5.04 10.80
N CYS A 614 25.71 4.84 10.05
CA CYS A 614 26.88 5.72 10.08
C CYS A 614 27.29 6.31 8.73
N PHE A 615 26.53 6.05 7.66
CA PHE A 615 26.69 6.60 6.31
C PHE A 615 28.07 6.39 5.64
N SER A 616 28.96 5.60 6.25
CA SER A 616 30.21 5.16 5.63
C SER A 616 29.96 4.09 4.59
N ASP A 617 30.91 3.94 3.66
CA ASP A 617 30.89 2.87 2.68
C ASP A 617 30.99 1.50 3.38
N ALA A 618 30.17 0.56 2.91
CA ALA A 618 30.10 -0.81 3.40
C ALA A 618 30.60 -1.77 2.32
N GLU A 619 31.29 -2.83 2.72
CA GLU A 619 31.91 -3.77 1.80
C GLU A 619 30.92 -4.85 1.38
N PRO A 620 30.86 -5.24 0.09
CA PRO A 620 30.00 -6.32 -0.37
C PRO A 620 30.49 -7.66 0.23
N LYS A 621 29.57 -8.43 0.83
CA LYS A 621 29.87 -9.77 1.37
C LYS A 621 29.33 -10.86 0.47
N ARG A 622 28.01 -10.86 0.23
CA ARG A 622 27.33 -11.92 -0.52
C ARG A 622 26.14 -11.38 -1.29
N SER A 623 25.95 -11.90 -2.50
CA SER A 623 24.72 -11.68 -3.26
C SER A 623 23.74 -12.83 -3.02
N VAL A 624 22.49 -12.49 -2.75
CA VAL A 624 21.41 -13.43 -2.45
C VAL A 624 20.22 -13.13 -3.35
N SER A 625 19.62 -14.19 -3.87
CA SER A 625 18.40 -14.11 -4.68
C SER A 625 17.20 -14.54 -3.84
N PHE A 626 16.24 -13.64 -3.65
CA PHE A 626 14.97 -13.96 -3.03
C PHE A 626 13.97 -14.45 -4.06
N ILE A 627 13.32 -15.57 -3.74
CA ILE A 627 12.19 -16.10 -4.48
C ILE A 627 10.94 -15.87 -3.62
N ASP A 628 10.09 -14.96 -4.08
CA ASP A 628 8.81 -14.66 -3.44
C ASP A 628 7.75 -15.64 -3.95
N ALA A 629 7.30 -16.52 -3.07
CA ALA A 629 6.33 -17.56 -3.38
C ALA A 629 4.93 -17.12 -2.95
N PRO A 630 3.90 -17.46 -3.74
CA PRO A 630 2.53 -17.07 -3.43
C PRO A 630 2.03 -17.74 -2.14
N GLY A 631 1.53 -16.94 -1.18
CA GLY A 631 1.05 -17.47 0.11
C GLY A 631 -0.37 -18.04 0.09
N HIS A 632 -1.08 -17.96 -1.03
CA HIS A 632 -2.49 -18.38 -1.12
C HIS A 632 -2.61 -19.89 -1.41
N GLU A 633 -3.48 -20.58 -0.68
CA GLU A 633 -3.72 -22.04 -0.72
C GLU A 633 -3.89 -22.62 -2.14
N THR A 634 -4.52 -21.87 -3.05
CA THR A 634 -4.73 -22.31 -4.44
C THR A 634 -3.45 -22.38 -5.28
N LEU A 635 -2.32 -21.91 -4.76
CA LEU A 635 -1.05 -21.77 -5.47
C LEU A 635 0.06 -22.62 -4.85
N MET A 636 -0.28 -23.61 -4.02
CA MET A 636 0.68 -24.52 -3.39
C MET A 636 1.61 -25.23 -4.37
N ALA A 637 1.13 -25.59 -5.57
CA ALA A 637 1.99 -26.16 -6.61
C ALA A 637 3.12 -25.20 -7.04
N THR A 638 2.82 -23.89 -7.08
CA THR A 638 3.81 -22.85 -7.36
C THR A 638 4.79 -22.69 -6.19
N VAL A 639 4.31 -22.78 -4.94
CA VAL A 639 5.18 -22.76 -3.75
C VAL A 639 6.16 -23.93 -3.78
N LEU A 640 5.69 -25.15 -4.05
CA LEU A 640 6.53 -26.35 -4.13
C LEU A 640 7.56 -26.26 -5.27
N SER A 641 7.14 -25.73 -6.43
CA SER A 641 8.06 -25.48 -7.55
C SER A 641 9.15 -24.47 -7.17
N GLY A 642 8.78 -23.38 -6.50
CA GLY A 642 9.73 -22.37 -6.02
C GLY A 642 10.67 -22.91 -4.95
N ALA A 643 10.14 -23.66 -3.99
CA ALA A 643 10.90 -24.29 -2.92
C ALA A 643 11.98 -25.23 -3.47
N SER A 644 11.73 -25.95 -4.57
CA SER A 644 12.73 -26.84 -5.18
C SER A 644 14.03 -26.11 -5.63
N LEU A 645 13.99 -24.79 -5.80
CA LEU A 645 15.14 -23.97 -6.18
C LEU A 645 15.84 -23.29 -4.99
N MET A 646 15.25 -23.37 -3.79
CA MET A 646 15.70 -22.62 -2.62
C MET A 646 16.70 -23.43 -1.80
N ASP A 647 17.80 -22.79 -1.40
CA ASP A 647 18.77 -23.35 -0.45
C ASP A 647 18.38 -23.11 1.03
N GLY A 648 17.46 -22.17 1.25
CA GLY A 648 16.96 -21.77 2.56
C GLY A 648 15.62 -21.04 2.43
N ALA A 649 14.88 -20.96 3.52
CA ALA A 649 13.55 -20.34 3.53
C ALA A 649 13.35 -19.37 4.70
N LEU A 650 12.72 -18.23 4.42
CA LEU A 650 12.18 -17.35 5.45
C LEU A 650 10.71 -17.71 5.69
N LEU A 651 10.41 -18.24 6.88
CA LEU A 651 9.04 -18.55 7.28
C LEU A 651 8.43 -17.32 7.96
N LEU A 652 7.66 -16.53 7.21
CA LEU A 652 6.99 -15.35 7.76
C LEU A 652 5.74 -15.74 8.54
N ILE A 653 5.64 -15.28 9.79
CA ILE A 653 4.48 -15.47 10.66
C ILE A 653 4.05 -14.11 11.19
N SER A 654 2.78 -13.77 10.98
CA SER A 654 2.22 -12.47 11.38
C SER A 654 1.95 -12.46 12.89
N ALA A 655 2.53 -11.50 13.62
CA ALA A 655 2.42 -11.43 15.08
C ALA A 655 1.02 -11.04 15.60
N ASP A 656 0.18 -10.45 14.75
CA ASP A 656 -1.21 -10.06 15.01
C ASP A 656 -2.20 -11.23 14.93
N GLU A 657 -1.80 -12.35 14.33
CA GLU A 657 -2.62 -13.55 14.20
C GLU A 657 -2.21 -14.62 15.21
N LYS A 658 -3.09 -15.61 15.42
CA LYS A 658 -2.76 -16.76 16.28
C LYS A 658 -1.83 -17.71 15.53
N CYS A 659 -0.78 -18.19 16.18
CA CYS A 659 0.09 -19.25 15.64
C CYS A 659 -0.29 -20.62 16.24
N PRO A 660 -0.38 -21.70 15.43
CA PRO A 660 -0.18 -21.75 13.98
C PRO A 660 -1.43 -21.44 13.15
N GLN A 661 -1.21 -20.81 12.00
CA GLN A 661 -2.21 -20.75 10.93
C GLN A 661 -2.12 -21.99 10.02
N PRO A 662 -3.23 -22.47 9.42
CA PRO A 662 -3.22 -23.63 8.54
C PRO A 662 -2.22 -23.51 7.37
N GLN A 663 -2.11 -22.32 6.76
CA GLN A 663 -1.18 -22.05 5.66
C GLN A 663 0.28 -22.10 6.11
N THR A 664 0.60 -21.59 7.31
CA THR A 664 1.95 -21.67 7.88
C THR A 664 2.36 -23.13 8.12
N ALA A 665 1.43 -23.96 8.59
CA ALA A 665 1.65 -25.40 8.74
C ALA A 665 1.86 -26.10 7.39
N GLU A 666 1.10 -25.72 6.36
CA GLU A 666 1.25 -26.26 5.01
C GLU A 666 2.60 -25.90 4.38
N HIS A 667 3.03 -24.64 4.49
CA HIS A 667 4.34 -24.21 3.98
C HIS A 667 5.50 -24.88 4.72
N LEU A 668 5.44 -24.99 6.05
CA LEU A 668 6.48 -25.67 6.81
C LEU A 668 6.61 -27.14 6.40
N LYS A 669 5.50 -27.81 6.11
CA LYS A 669 5.51 -29.19 5.60
C LYS A 669 5.97 -29.28 4.15
N ALA A 670 5.65 -28.30 3.31
CA ALA A 670 6.19 -28.22 1.96
C ALA A 670 7.73 -28.10 1.98
N LEU A 671 8.29 -27.26 2.87
CA LEU A 671 9.74 -27.13 3.06
C LEU A 671 10.39 -28.45 3.53
N ASP A 672 9.73 -29.18 4.43
CA ASP A 672 10.15 -30.50 4.92
C ASP A 672 10.20 -31.55 3.78
N VAL A 673 9.16 -31.59 2.93
CA VAL A 673 9.11 -32.49 1.76
C VAL A 673 10.27 -32.23 0.80
N VAL A 674 10.47 -30.95 0.46
CA VAL A 674 11.55 -30.53 -0.45
C VAL A 674 12.92 -30.78 0.18
N GLY A 675 13.02 -30.75 1.52
CA GLY A 675 14.24 -31.05 2.27
C GLY A 675 15.05 -29.81 2.64
N ILE A 676 14.43 -28.64 2.69
CA ILE A 676 15.09 -27.40 3.12
C ILE A 676 15.22 -27.41 4.64
N LYS A 677 16.47 -27.42 5.12
CA LYS A 677 16.78 -27.41 6.57
C LYS A 677 17.12 -26.02 7.09
N ASN A 678 17.65 -25.16 6.23
CA ASN A 678 18.04 -23.79 6.58
C ASN A 678 16.80 -22.91 6.60
N ILE A 679 16.14 -22.81 7.75
CA ILE A 679 14.92 -22.02 7.93
C ILE A 679 15.18 -20.92 8.96
N ILE A 680 14.76 -19.70 8.65
CA ILE A 680 14.69 -18.58 9.60
C ILE A 680 13.22 -18.19 9.72
N ILE A 681 12.73 -18.10 10.94
CA ILE A 681 11.35 -17.70 11.20
C ILE A 681 11.33 -16.19 11.40
N VAL A 682 10.48 -15.51 10.65
CA VAL A 682 10.35 -14.06 10.69
C VAL A 682 9.01 -13.72 11.33
N GLN A 683 9.04 -13.25 12.58
CA GLN A 683 7.86 -12.74 13.27
C GLN A 683 7.59 -11.31 12.77
N ASN A 684 6.72 -11.19 11.76
CA ASN A 684 6.44 -9.93 11.08
C ASN A 684 5.27 -9.17 11.72
N LYS A 685 5.10 -7.89 11.38
CA LYS A 685 4.06 -6.98 11.88
C LYS A 685 4.08 -6.78 13.39
N ILE A 686 5.26 -6.79 13.99
CA ILE A 686 5.42 -6.50 15.43
C ILE A 686 4.93 -5.10 15.80
N ASP A 687 4.88 -4.17 14.83
CA ASP A 687 4.35 -2.82 15.00
C ASP A 687 2.84 -2.78 15.29
N LEU A 688 2.11 -3.86 15.00
CA LEU A 688 0.66 -3.95 15.24
C LEU A 688 0.31 -4.50 16.64
N VAL A 689 1.28 -5.06 17.36
CA VAL A 689 1.05 -5.76 18.63
C VAL A 689 1.85 -5.17 19.77
N SER A 690 1.34 -5.31 21.00
CA SER A 690 2.09 -4.94 22.20
C SER A 690 3.23 -5.93 22.45
N GLU A 691 4.25 -5.50 23.18
CA GLU A 691 5.40 -6.33 23.57
C GLU A 691 4.98 -7.64 24.25
N GLN A 692 4.03 -7.59 25.18
CA GLN A 692 3.51 -8.77 25.87
C GLN A 692 2.90 -9.78 24.88
N LYS A 693 2.08 -9.31 23.93
CA LYS A 693 1.49 -10.15 22.89
C LYS A 693 2.54 -10.72 21.95
N ALA A 694 3.56 -9.94 21.59
CA ALA A 694 4.66 -10.42 20.76
C ALA A 694 5.44 -11.56 21.43
N ILE A 695 5.66 -11.48 22.75
CA ILE A 695 6.32 -12.53 23.54
C ILE A 695 5.43 -13.77 23.68
N GLU A 696 4.13 -13.60 23.91
CA GLU A 696 3.17 -14.72 23.93
C GLU A 696 3.14 -15.43 22.57
N HIS A 697 3.08 -14.67 21.48
CA HIS A 697 3.10 -15.19 20.12
C HIS A 697 4.42 -15.91 19.81
N TYR A 698 5.56 -15.40 20.27
CA TYR A 698 6.85 -16.08 20.17
C TYR A 698 6.83 -17.47 20.84
N LYS A 699 6.19 -17.61 22.01
CA LYS A 699 6.01 -18.92 22.66
C LYS A 699 5.15 -19.86 21.82
N GLN A 700 4.08 -19.36 21.21
CA GLN A 700 3.23 -20.15 20.31
C GLN A 700 4.02 -20.65 19.09
N ILE A 701 4.86 -19.80 18.49
CA ILE A 701 5.73 -20.21 17.38
C ILE A 701 6.65 -21.34 17.84
N LYS A 702 7.33 -21.20 18.98
CA LYS A 702 8.22 -22.24 19.52
C LYS A 702 7.51 -23.57 19.75
N GLU A 703 6.29 -23.53 20.28
CA GLU A 703 5.48 -24.72 20.50
C GLU A 703 5.07 -25.38 19.17
N PHE A 704 4.71 -24.57 18.18
CA PHE A 704 4.34 -25.05 16.85
C PHE A 704 5.49 -25.72 16.10
N VAL A 705 6.71 -25.16 16.16
CA VAL A 705 7.86 -25.70 15.41
C VAL A 705 8.55 -26.88 16.11
N LYS A 706 8.17 -27.18 17.35
CA LYS A 706 8.72 -28.31 18.11
C LYS A 706 8.46 -29.64 17.38
N GLY A 707 9.49 -30.45 17.18
CA GLY A 707 9.40 -31.72 16.45
C GLY A 707 9.31 -31.57 14.92
N THR A 708 9.60 -30.38 14.38
CA THR A 708 9.65 -30.11 12.93
C THR A 708 11.06 -29.76 12.48
N VAL A 709 11.29 -29.67 11.16
CA VAL A 709 12.56 -29.21 10.57
C VAL A 709 12.99 -27.80 11.03
N ALA A 710 12.05 -26.99 11.56
CA ALA A 710 12.30 -25.64 12.03
C ALA A 710 12.42 -25.53 13.57
N GLU A 711 12.57 -26.64 14.31
CA GLU A 711 12.64 -26.62 15.78
C GLU A 711 13.74 -25.69 16.32
N ASN A 712 14.91 -25.71 15.67
CA ASN A 712 16.07 -24.89 16.05
C ASN A 712 16.23 -23.64 15.17
N ALA A 713 15.21 -23.28 14.37
CA ALA A 713 15.27 -22.10 13.51
C ALA A 713 15.26 -20.82 14.36
N PRO A 714 16.13 -19.83 14.07
CA PRO A 714 16.09 -18.54 14.77
C PRO A 714 14.80 -17.80 14.42
N ILE A 715 14.18 -17.18 15.43
CA ILE A 715 12.95 -16.39 15.29
C ILE A 715 13.32 -14.92 15.43
N ILE A 716 13.18 -14.14 14.35
CA ILE A 716 13.54 -12.72 14.31
C ILE A 716 12.29 -11.85 14.23
N PRO A 717 12.03 -10.97 15.22
CA PRO A 717 10.94 -10.02 15.18
C PRO A 717 11.29 -8.84 14.25
N VAL A 718 10.45 -8.58 13.25
CA VAL A 718 10.65 -7.50 12.26
C VAL A 718 9.37 -6.70 12.00
N SER A 719 9.55 -5.47 11.54
CA SER A 719 8.48 -4.69 10.90
C SER A 719 8.91 -4.33 9.49
N ALA A 720 8.39 -5.06 8.50
CA ALA A 720 8.74 -4.87 7.10
C ALA A 720 8.36 -3.46 6.58
N ILE A 721 7.26 -2.88 7.06
CA ILE A 721 6.80 -1.55 6.62
C ILE A 721 7.74 -0.45 7.13
N ASN A 722 8.20 -0.59 8.37
CA ASN A 722 9.05 0.41 9.03
C ASN A 722 10.55 0.14 8.84
N ASN A 723 10.92 -0.91 8.09
CA ASN A 723 12.29 -1.40 7.94
C ASN A 723 13.00 -1.64 9.30
N ALA A 724 12.26 -2.07 10.32
CA ALA A 724 12.83 -2.34 11.64
C ALA A 724 13.41 -3.76 11.71
N ASN A 725 14.59 -3.88 12.31
CA ASN A 725 15.36 -5.14 12.49
C ASN A 725 15.74 -5.87 11.19
N ILE A 726 15.77 -5.14 10.06
CA ILE A 726 16.22 -5.72 8.79
C ILE A 726 17.71 -6.02 8.81
N ASP A 727 18.52 -5.19 9.49
CA ASP A 727 19.95 -5.43 9.72
C ASP A 727 20.21 -6.74 10.46
N VAL A 728 19.46 -7.00 11.53
CA VAL A 728 19.53 -8.25 12.31
C VAL A 728 19.06 -9.46 11.49
N LEU A 729 18.02 -9.28 10.67
CA LEU A 729 17.55 -10.33 9.77
C LEU A 729 18.64 -10.70 8.74
N ILE A 730 19.31 -9.71 8.14
CA ILE A 730 20.42 -9.94 7.21
C ILE A 730 21.58 -10.65 7.92
N GLU A 731 21.95 -10.19 9.12
CA GLU A 731 22.99 -10.86 9.92
C GLU A 731 22.65 -12.32 10.20
N THR A 732 21.40 -12.62 10.52
CA THR A 732 20.93 -13.98 10.78
C THR A 732 20.96 -14.83 9.50
N ILE A 733 20.61 -14.27 8.34
CA ILE A 733 20.71 -14.94 7.04
C ILE A 733 22.17 -15.29 6.73
N GLU A 734 23.10 -14.37 6.98
CA GLU A 734 24.53 -14.61 6.78
C GLU A 734 25.07 -15.70 7.70
N LYS A 735 24.66 -15.73 8.98
CA LYS A 735 25.14 -16.72 9.96
C LYS A 735 24.51 -18.10 9.82
N ASN A 736 23.21 -18.17 9.55
CA ASN A 736 22.44 -19.41 9.61
C ASN A 736 22.16 -20.06 8.25
N MET A 737 22.39 -19.35 7.15
CA MET A 737 22.21 -19.88 5.79
C MET A 737 23.50 -19.75 4.98
N PRO A 738 24.55 -20.53 5.26
CA PRO A 738 25.78 -20.50 4.48
C PRO A 738 25.53 -20.96 3.04
N THR A 739 26.35 -20.50 2.10
CA THR A 739 26.27 -20.95 0.70
C THR A 739 26.64 -22.43 0.62
N PRO A 740 25.76 -23.31 0.10
CA PRO A 740 26.07 -24.72 0.01
C PRO A 740 27.19 -24.98 -0.99
N GLU A 741 28.04 -25.97 -0.70
CA GLU A 741 29.02 -26.45 -1.66
C GLU A 741 28.29 -27.14 -2.82
N ARG A 742 28.49 -26.64 -4.04
CA ARG A 742 27.90 -27.20 -5.25
C ARG A 742 29.00 -27.67 -6.19
N ASP A 743 28.78 -28.84 -6.78
CA ASP A 743 29.74 -29.48 -7.67
C ASP A 743 29.68 -28.86 -9.07
N THR A 744 30.73 -28.12 -9.42
CA THR A 744 30.88 -27.44 -10.71
C THR A 744 31.41 -28.37 -11.81
N THR A 745 31.86 -29.58 -11.45
CA THR A 745 32.43 -30.55 -12.40
C THR A 745 31.37 -31.42 -13.08
N LYS A 746 30.19 -31.56 -12.47
CA LYS A 746 29.07 -32.32 -13.02
C LYS A 746 28.46 -31.64 -14.26
N PRO A 747 27.82 -32.41 -15.15
CA PRO A 747 27.07 -31.83 -16.27
C PRO A 747 26.00 -30.83 -15.80
N PRO A 748 25.83 -29.69 -16.50
CA PRO A 748 24.93 -28.65 -16.09
C PRO A 748 23.47 -29.10 -16.14
N LYS A 749 22.74 -28.86 -15.04
CA LYS A 749 21.29 -29.12 -14.94
C LYS A 749 20.57 -27.86 -14.46
N PHE A 750 19.97 -27.15 -15.41
CA PHE A 750 19.28 -25.89 -15.21
C PHE A 750 17.77 -26.10 -15.24
N TYR A 751 17.07 -25.69 -14.17
CA TYR A 751 15.61 -25.78 -14.13
C TYR A 751 14.98 -24.44 -14.52
N VAL A 752 14.10 -24.45 -15.52
CA VAL A 752 13.43 -23.25 -16.03
C VAL A 752 12.24 -22.89 -15.15
N ALA A 753 12.41 -21.83 -14.36
CA ALA A 753 11.40 -21.32 -13.44
C ALA A 753 10.47 -20.29 -14.09
N ARG A 754 10.98 -19.55 -15.09
CA ARG A 754 10.25 -18.57 -15.90
C ARG A 754 10.75 -18.60 -17.33
N SER A 755 9.90 -18.19 -18.25
CA SER A 755 10.34 -17.90 -19.62
C SER A 755 9.66 -16.63 -20.11
N PHE A 756 10.42 -15.79 -20.82
CA PHE A 756 9.94 -14.49 -21.25
C PHE A 756 10.44 -14.14 -22.65
N ASP A 757 9.65 -13.25 -23.27
CA ASP A 757 9.96 -12.59 -24.53
C ASP A 757 10.38 -11.16 -24.17
N VAL A 758 11.65 -10.83 -24.41
CA VAL A 758 12.21 -9.50 -24.11
C VAL A 758 11.96 -8.49 -25.23
N ASN A 759 11.36 -8.93 -26.34
CA ASN A 759 11.11 -8.07 -27.49
C ASN A 759 9.91 -7.16 -27.26
N LYS A 760 10.09 -5.87 -27.49
CA LYS A 760 9.02 -4.88 -27.33
C LYS A 760 8.07 -4.93 -28.53
N PRO A 761 6.75 -4.72 -28.34
CA PRO A 761 5.81 -4.61 -29.46
C PRO A 761 6.25 -3.53 -30.45
N GLY A 762 6.28 -3.86 -31.74
CA GLY A 762 6.74 -2.97 -32.81
C GLY A 762 8.25 -2.94 -33.03
N ALA A 763 9.02 -3.84 -32.41
CA ALA A 763 10.43 -4.05 -32.74
C ALA A 763 10.59 -4.55 -34.18
N ASP A 764 11.64 -4.07 -34.85
CA ASP A 764 12.01 -4.53 -36.20
C ASP A 764 12.41 -6.02 -36.15
N ILE A 765 12.10 -6.77 -37.21
CA ILE A 765 12.41 -8.20 -37.33
C ILE A 765 13.91 -8.44 -37.14
N ASN A 766 14.75 -7.57 -37.69
CA ASN A 766 16.21 -7.69 -37.61
C ASN A 766 16.78 -7.39 -36.20
N ALA A 767 15.99 -6.77 -35.33
CA ALA A 767 16.37 -6.43 -33.97
C ALA A 767 15.82 -7.41 -32.92
N LEU A 768 15.13 -8.47 -33.36
CA LEU A 768 14.59 -9.48 -32.46
C LEU A 768 15.71 -10.24 -31.76
N LYS A 769 15.57 -10.37 -30.45
CA LYS A 769 16.39 -11.22 -29.60
C LYS A 769 15.66 -12.53 -29.38
N GLY A 770 16.39 -13.62 -29.23
CA GLY A 770 15.81 -14.92 -28.94
C GLY A 770 15.19 -15.02 -27.54
N SER A 771 14.54 -16.14 -27.27
CA SER A 771 13.90 -16.45 -25.99
C SER A 771 14.82 -16.29 -24.79
N VAL A 772 14.29 -15.79 -23.68
CA VAL A 772 15.03 -15.79 -22.41
C VAL A 772 14.36 -16.73 -21.43
N ILE A 773 15.16 -17.61 -20.83
CA ILE A 773 14.76 -18.50 -19.74
C ILE A 773 15.37 -18.00 -18.43
N GLY A 774 14.57 -17.95 -17.37
CA GLY A 774 14.98 -17.61 -16.02
C GLY A 774 14.84 -18.81 -15.11
N GLY A 775 15.83 -19.09 -14.28
CA GLY A 775 15.85 -20.31 -13.48
C GLY A 775 17.09 -20.43 -12.62
N SER A 776 17.33 -21.62 -12.08
CA SER A 776 18.50 -21.91 -11.26
C SER A 776 19.25 -23.12 -11.78
N LEU A 777 20.58 -23.01 -11.75
CA LEU A 777 21.50 -24.09 -12.08
C LEU A 777 21.79 -24.89 -10.80
N THR A 778 21.38 -26.16 -10.76
CA THR A 778 21.55 -27.00 -9.57
C THR A 778 22.94 -27.60 -9.45
N GLN A 779 23.56 -27.93 -10.59
CA GLN A 779 24.90 -28.49 -10.69
C GLN A 779 25.54 -28.06 -12.01
N GLY A 780 26.87 -28.12 -12.09
CA GLY A 780 27.64 -27.76 -13.28
C GLY A 780 27.74 -26.26 -13.55
N VAL A 781 28.21 -25.91 -14.74
CA VAL A 781 28.40 -24.53 -15.24
C VAL A 781 27.92 -24.45 -16.67
N ILE A 782 27.23 -23.36 -17.03
CA ILE A 782 26.83 -23.07 -18.43
C ILE A 782 27.61 -21.85 -18.90
N LYS A 783 28.24 -21.94 -20.08
CA LYS A 783 29.02 -20.85 -20.69
C LYS A 783 28.29 -20.27 -21.90
N ILE A 784 28.62 -19.03 -22.23
CA ILE A 784 28.17 -18.43 -23.49
C ILE A 784 28.68 -19.27 -24.67
N ASN A 785 27.83 -19.43 -25.69
CA ASN A 785 27.97 -20.27 -26.87
C ASN A 785 27.84 -21.79 -26.64
N ASP A 786 27.54 -22.24 -25.42
CA ASP A 786 27.24 -23.66 -25.19
C ASP A 786 26.00 -24.09 -25.97
N THR A 787 26.07 -25.30 -26.53
CA THR A 787 24.90 -25.96 -27.13
C THR A 787 24.11 -26.63 -26.01
N LEU A 788 22.85 -26.21 -25.88
CA LEU A 788 21.94 -26.64 -24.83
C LEU A 788 20.74 -27.36 -25.43
N GLU A 789 20.27 -28.37 -24.72
CA GLU A 789 19.04 -29.10 -25.02
C GLU A 789 17.99 -28.82 -23.93
N ILE A 790 16.76 -28.55 -24.36
CA ILE A 790 15.60 -28.25 -23.51
C ILE A 790 14.66 -29.44 -23.57
N ARG A 791 14.42 -30.09 -22.43
CA ARG A 791 13.47 -31.21 -22.27
C ARG A 791 12.35 -30.85 -21.30
N PRO A 792 11.08 -31.24 -21.56
CA PRO A 792 10.61 -32.09 -22.67
C PRO A 792 10.58 -31.42 -24.05
N GLY A 793 10.77 -30.10 -24.12
CA GLY A 793 10.84 -29.34 -25.37
C GLY A 793 9.47 -28.83 -25.81
N ALA A 794 9.17 -28.89 -27.11
CA ALA A 794 7.89 -28.46 -27.67
C ALA A 794 7.09 -29.64 -28.23
N LYS A 795 5.77 -29.49 -28.27
CA LYS A 795 4.87 -30.45 -28.92
C LYS A 795 4.82 -30.15 -30.42
N ILE A 796 5.33 -31.06 -31.25
CA ILE A 796 5.26 -30.98 -32.71
C ILE A 796 4.37 -32.14 -33.19
N GLY A 797 3.18 -31.80 -33.69
CA GLY A 797 2.13 -32.79 -33.94
C GLY A 797 1.63 -33.40 -32.62
N ASP A 798 1.71 -34.74 -32.50
CA ASP A 798 1.33 -35.47 -31.27
C ASP A 798 2.51 -35.89 -30.39
N LYS A 799 3.75 -35.63 -30.82
CA LYS A 799 4.96 -36.03 -30.07
C LYS A 799 5.65 -34.83 -29.45
N TRP A 800 6.26 -35.06 -28.30
CA TRP A 800 7.15 -34.09 -27.66
C TRP A 800 8.57 -34.26 -28.17
N THR A 801 9.13 -33.18 -28.70
CA THR A 801 10.47 -33.16 -29.27
C THR A 801 11.35 -32.19 -28.48
N PRO A 802 12.53 -32.65 -27.99
CA PRO A 802 13.51 -31.77 -27.36
C PRO A 802 13.93 -30.63 -28.29
N LEU A 803 14.13 -29.45 -27.72
CA LEU A 803 14.60 -28.27 -28.46
C LEU A 803 16.10 -28.12 -28.25
N LYS A 804 16.84 -27.79 -29.31
CA LYS A 804 18.26 -27.46 -29.24
C LYS A 804 18.45 -25.98 -29.51
N SER A 805 19.26 -25.32 -28.70
CA SER A 805 19.58 -23.90 -28.85
C SER A 805 20.97 -23.60 -28.30
N LYS A 806 21.48 -22.40 -28.56
CA LYS A 806 22.76 -21.91 -28.02
C LYS A 806 22.53 -20.84 -26.97
N ALA A 807 23.35 -20.85 -25.92
CA ALA A 807 23.37 -19.76 -24.94
C ALA A 807 24.03 -18.51 -25.55
N VAL A 808 23.27 -17.45 -25.77
CA VAL A 808 23.74 -16.19 -26.38
C VAL A 808 24.26 -15.23 -25.32
N GLU A 809 23.51 -15.07 -24.23
CA GLU A 809 23.82 -14.09 -23.18
C GLU A 809 23.35 -14.63 -21.82
N ILE A 810 24.16 -14.40 -20.78
CA ILE A 810 23.87 -14.83 -19.41
C ILE A 810 23.86 -13.60 -18.52
N ILE A 811 22.79 -13.45 -17.72
CA ILE A 811 22.60 -12.35 -16.79
C ILE A 811 22.31 -12.92 -15.40
N GLU A 812 23.10 -12.51 -14.41
CA GLU A 812 22.88 -12.82 -12.99
C GLU A 812 22.93 -11.51 -12.20
N SER A 813 22.00 -11.28 -11.27
CA SER A 813 21.95 -10.06 -10.44
C SER A 813 22.01 -8.73 -11.22
N GLY A 814 21.51 -8.72 -12.46
CA GLY A 814 21.53 -7.56 -13.36
C GLY A 814 22.88 -7.29 -14.07
N GLN A 815 23.88 -8.15 -13.87
CA GLN A 815 25.17 -8.07 -14.55
C GLN A 815 25.30 -9.16 -15.62
N LYS A 816 25.94 -8.81 -16.74
CA LYS A 816 26.24 -9.77 -17.81
C LYS A 816 27.48 -10.59 -17.42
N LEU A 817 27.34 -11.90 -17.39
CA LEU A 817 28.42 -12.82 -17.02
C LEU A 817 28.81 -13.70 -18.21
N LYS A 818 30.05 -14.20 -18.19
CA LYS A 818 30.57 -15.12 -19.22
C LYS A 818 30.12 -16.56 -18.99
N GLU A 819 29.79 -16.90 -17.75
CA GLU A 819 29.35 -18.22 -17.32
C GLU A 819 28.31 -18.08 -16.20
N ALA A 820 27.32 -18.97 -16.17
CA ALA A 820 26.38 -19.16 -15.09
C ALA A 820 26.88 -20.28 -14.18
N LYS A 821 27.00 -20.02 -12.88
CA LYS A 821 27.45 -21.00 -11.89
C LYS A 821 26.27 -21.63 -11.17
N SER A 822 26.52 -22.77 -10.55
CA SER A 822 25.52 -23.42 -9.70
C SER A 822 25.27 -22.57 -8.44
N GLY A 823 24.03 -22.18 -8.22
CA GLY A 823 23.62 -21.34 -7.07
C GLY A 823 23.11 -19.97 -7.51
N GLY A 824 21.96 -19.55 -6.95
CA GLY A 824 21.29 -18.31 -7.35
C GLY A 824 20.43 -18.46 -8.62
N LEU A 825 19.94 -17.32 -9.11
CA LEU A 825 19.09 -17.25 -10.29
C LEU A 825 19.85 -16.65 -11.47
N ALA A 826 19.77 -17.31 -12.62
CA ALA A 826 20.33 -16.84 -13.87
C ALA A 826 19.23 -16.68 -14.92
N ALA A 827 19.37 -15.63 -15.73
CA ALA A 827 18.63 -15.44 -16.96
C ALA A 827 19.55 -15.76 -18.14
N ILE A 828 19.19 -16.79 -18.92
CA ILE A 828 19.94 -17.24 -20.08
C ILE A 828 19.12 -16.88 -21.32
N GLN A 829 19.66 -16.01 -22.17
CA GLN A 829 19.14 -15.76 -23.50
C GLN A 829 19.58 -16.89 -24.43
N LEU A 830 18.61 -17.50 -25.09
CA LEU A 830 18.79 -18.58 -26.04
C LEU A 830 18.61 -18.06 -27.47
N ASP A 831 19.29 -18.69 -28.41
CA ASP A 831 19.02 -18.53 -29.85
C ASP A 831 17.82 -19.40 -30.24
N LEU A 832 16.65 -19.05 -29.70
CA LEU A 832 15.39 -19.78 -29.86
C LEU A 832 14.28 -18.78 -30.18
N ASP A 833 13.29 -19.20 -30.97
CA ASP A 833 12.15 -18.37 -31.34
C ASP A 833 11.43 -17.82 -30.09
N PRO A 834 11.35 -16.48 -29.91
CA PRO A 834 10.68 -15.84 -28.76
C PRO A 834 9.22 -16.29 -28.54
N ALA A 835 8.54 -16.76 -29.58
CA ALA A 835 7.18 -17.30 -29.47
C ALA A 835 7.10 -18.49 -28.50
N LEU A 836 8.16 -19.29 -28.39
CA LEU A 836 8.20 -20.48 -27.52
C LEU A 836 8.32 -20.13 -26.03
N SER A 837 8.98 -19.02 -25.70
CA SER A 837 9.12 -18.56 -24.30
C SER A 837 8.00 -17.63 -23.84
N ARG A 838 7.14 -17.17 -24.76
CA ARG A 838 6.05 -16.23 -24.44
C ARG A 838 5.08 -16.83 -23.43
N GLY A 839 4.72 -16.03 -22.43
CA GLY A 839 3.69 -16.40 -21.45
C GLY A 839 4.07 -17.58 -20.55
N ASP A 840 5.36 -17.72 -20.20
CA ASP A 840 5.87 -18.84 -19.39
C ASP A 840 5.77 -20.22 -20.08
N GLY A 841 5.81 -20.26 -21.42
CA GLY A 841 5.67 -21.48 -22.22
C GLY A 841 6.72 -22.57 -22.01
N LEU A 842 7.91 -22.24 -21.49
CA LEU A 842 8.99 -23.20 -21.20
C LEU A 842 9.12 -23.56 -19.71
N VAL A 843 8.22 -23.07 -18.84
CA VAL A 843 8.30 -23.30 -17.39
C VAL A 843 8.16 -24.79 -17.06
N GLY A 844 9.03 -25.27 -16.16
CA GLY A 844 9.12 -26.68 -15.79
C GLY A 844 10.04 -27.50 -16.69
N SER A 845 10.63 -26.91 -17.73
CA SER A 845 11.64 -27.58 -18.54
C SER A 845 12.97 -27.69 -17.80
N VAL A 846 13.75 -28.71 -18.17
CA VAL A 846 15.15 -28.88 -17.78
C VAL A 846 16.02 -28.54 -18.98
N VAL A 847 17.10 -27.80 -18.73
CA VAL A 847 18.09 -27.39 -19.73
C VAL A 847 19.47 -27.86 -19.30
N GLY A 848 20.22 -28.43 -20.24
CA GLY A 848 21.57 -28.94 -20.00
C GLY A 848 22.27 -29.30 -21.31
N HIS A 849 23.43 -29.94 -21.22
CA HIS A 849 24.12 -30.42 -22.42
C HIS A 849 23.41 -31.64 -23.02
N PRO A 850 23.28 -31.74 -24.36
CA PRO A 850 22.54 -32.80 -25.04
C PRO A 850 22.85 -34.24 -24.58
N ASP A 851 24.11 -34.52 -24.25
CA ASP A 851 24.58 -35.87 -23.91
C ASP A 851 24.20 -36.33 -22.49
N ASN A 852 23.82 -35.41 -21.60
CA ASN A 852 23.66 -35.67 -20.16
C ASN A 852 22.30 -35.21 -19.61
N MET A 853 21.26 -35.32 -20.42
CA MET A 853 19.91 -34.90 -20.04
C MET A 853 19.07 -36.03 -19.42
N PRO A 854 18.21 -35.74 -18.42
CA PRO A 854 17.32 -36.74 -17.85
C PRO A 854 16.33 -37.30 -18.87
N PRO A 855 15.77 -38.50 -18.64
CA PRO A 855 14.74 -39.07 -19.51
C PRO A 855 13.42 -38.28 -19.42
N VAL A 856 12.70 -38.21 -20.54
CA VAL A 856 11.35 -37.66 -20.61
C VAL A 856 10.36 -38.78 -20.28
N MET A 857 9.59 -38.61 -19.21
CA MET A 857 8.60 -39.57 -18.75
C MET A 857 7.19 -39.12 -19.14
N GLU A 858 6.45 -39.97 -19.86
CA GLU A 858 5.00 -39.83 -20.10
C GLU A 858 4.18 -40.62 -19.07
N GLU A 859 4.79 -41.65 -18.49
CA GLU A 859 4.25 -42.44 -17.38
C GLU A 859 5.30 -42.50 -16.27
N MET A 860 4.86 -42.45 -15.03
CA MET A 860 5.74 -42.36 -13.85
C MET A 860 5.31 -43.37 -12.80
N LYS A 861 6.28 -44.14 -12.29
CA LYS A 861 6.10 -45.01 -11.11
C LYS A 861 6.68 -44.31 -9.89
N LEU A 862 5.87 -44.18 -8.85
CA LEU A 862 6.24 -43.49 -7.61
C LEU A 862 6.06 -44.41 -6.41
N ASP A 863 7.05 -44.44 -5.52
CA ASP A 863 6.87 -44.92 -4.15
C ASP A 863 6.41 -43.76 -3.27
N ILE A 864 5.14 -43.78 -2.86
CA ILE A 864 4.42 -42.67 -2.22
C ILE A 864 4.39 -42.80 -0.69
N LYS A 865 4.46 -41.65 -0.03
CA LYS A 865 4.22 -41.46 1.40
C LYS A 865 3.18 -40.36 1.59
N LEU A 866 2.03 -40.74 2.12
CA LEU A 866 0.92 -39.82 2.41
C LEU A 866 1.01 -39.30 3.85
N PHE A 867 0.50 -38.10 4.07
CA PHE A 867 0.36 -37.53 5.41
C PHE A 867 -0.86 -38.12 6.13
N GLU A 868 -0.90 -37.97 7.45
CA GLU A 868 -2.02 -38.48 8.26
C GLU A 868 -3.33 -37.68 8.07
N LYS A 869 -3.21 -36.39 7.76
CA LYS A 869 -4.33 -35.44 7.63
C LYS A 869 -4.11 -34.51 6.46
N VAL A 870 -5.22 -34.06 5.87
CA VAL A 870 -5.19 -33.01 4.83
C VAL A 870 -4.74 -31.71 5.47
N ILE A 871 -3.61 -31.18 5.01
CA ILE A 871 -3.02 -29.96 5.55
C ILE A 871 -3.66 -28.75 4.84
N GLY A 872 -3.90 -27.67 5.58
CA GLY A 872 -4.50 -26.44 5.04
C GLY A 872 -6.04 -26.46 4.93
N ALA A 873 -6.71 -27.59 5.12
CA ALA A 873 -8.17 -27.66 5.15
C ALA A 873 -8.75 -27.29 6.53
N THR A 874 -9.91 -26.63 6.57
CA THR A 874 -10.65 -26.35 7.81
C THR A 874 -11.28 -27.63 8.37
N GLY A 875 -10.54 -28.33 9.24
CA GLY A 875 -10.99 -29.52 9.97
C GLY A 875 -9.99 -30.68 9.92
N ASN A 876 -10.11 -31.65 10.84
CA ASN A 876 -9.29 -32.86 10.87
C ASN A 876 -9.76 -33.90 9.82
N GLN A 877 -9.71 -33.57 8.53
CA GLN A 877 -10.02 -34.53 7.47
C GLN A 877 -8.87 -35.51 7.26
N LYS A 878 -9.15 -36.82 7.35
CA LYS A 878 -8.17 -37.88 7.06
C LYS A 878 -7.94 -38.00 5.56
N ILE A 879 -6.71 -38.28 5.16
CA ILE A 879 -6.36 -38.55 3.75
C ILE A 879 -6.80 -39.97 3.41
N ASN A 880 -7.55 -40.11 2.31
CA ASN A 880 -7.90 -41.42 1.76
C ASN A 880 -6.70 -41.99 1.00
N ALA A 881 -6.56 -43.32 1.00
CA ALA A 881 -5.57 -43.99 0.17
C ALA A 881 -5.83 -43.70 -1.32
N VAL A 882 -4.73 -43.54 -2.08
CA VAL A 882 -4.77 -43.32 -3.54
C VAL A 882 -5.34 -44.56 -4.24
N LYS A 883 -6.33 -44.34 -5.11
CA LYS A 883 -7.02 -45.39 -5.87
C LYS A 883 -6.75 -45.28 -7.36
N THR A 884 -6.94 -46.40 -8.05
CA THR A 884 -6.96 -46.44 -9.52
C THR A 884 -8.06 -45.53 -10.06
N GLY A 885 -7.70 -44.68 -11.03
CA GLY A 885 -8.58 -43.66 -11.60
C GLY A 885 -8.51 -42.29 -10.92
N ASP A 886 -7.83 -42.16 -9.78
CA ASP A 886 -7.68 -40.87 -9.11
C ASP A 886 -6.88 -39.89 -9.98
N VAL A 887 -7.31 -38.62 -9.98
CA VAL A 887 -6.62 -37.52 -10.65
C VAL A 887 -5.76 -36.79 -9.62
N ILE A 888 -4.45 -36.78 -9.84
CA ILE A 888 -3.46 -36.22 -8.90
C ILE A 888 -2.65 -35.16 -9.63
N MET A 889 -2.38 -34.04 -8.95
CA MET A 889 -1.43 -33.04 -9.42
C MET A 889 -0.05 -33.38 -8.87
N LEU A 890 0.92 -33.49 -9.77
CA LEU A 890 2.30 -33.83 -9.49
C LEU A 890 3.18 -32.60 -9.69
N THR A 891 4.07 -32.35 -8.73
CA THR A 891 5.13 -31.34 -8.85
C THR A 891 6.49 -32.03 -8.73
N ALA A 892 7.19 -32.17 -9.85
CA ALA A 892 8.53 -32.77 -9.93
C ALA A 892 9.54 -31.65 -10.22
N ALA A 893 10.38 -31.32 -9.24
CA ALA A 893 11.15 -30.07 -9.23
C ALA A 893 10.24 -28.86 -9.54
N ILE A 894 10.38 -28.23 -10.70
CA ILE A 894 9.54 -27.11 -11.15
C ILE A 894 8.36 -27.56 -12.04
N ALA A 895 8.44 -28.76 -12.62
CA ALA A 895 7.45 -29.23 -13.57
C ALA A 895 6.14 -29.58 -12.85
N LYS A 896 5.03 -29.02 -13.34
CA LYS A 896 3.68 -29.28 -12.84
C LYS A 896 2.90 -30.04 -13.90
N THR A 897 2.36 -31.19 -13.54
CA THR A 897 1.55 -32.00 -14.45
C THR A 897 0.38 -32.63 -13.70
N VAL A 898 -0.73 -32.85 -14.41
CA VAL A 898 -1.85 -33.63 -13.89
C VAL A 898 -1.67 -35.06 -14.39
N GLY A 899 -1.79 -36.03 -13.49
CA GLY A 899 -1.70 -37.43 -13.81
C GLY A 899 -2.95 -38.20 -13.40
N VAL A 900 -3.25 -39.27 -14.13
CA VAL A 900 -4.31 -40.24 -13.78
C VAL A 900 -3.66 -41.52 -13.30
N VAL A 901 -4.07 -42.00 -12.13
CA VAL A 901 -3.55 -43.23 -11.55
C VAL A 901 -4.03 -44.44 -12.35
N VAL A 902 -3.11 -45.18 -12.97
CA VAL A 902 -3.37 -46.40 -13.74
C VAL A 902 -3.46 -47.62 -12.83
N SER A 903 -2.63 -47.67 -11.80
CA SER A 903 -2.67 -48.72 -10.78
C SER A 903 -2.09 -48.22 -9.46
N ALA A 904 -2.69 -48.61 -8.34
CA ALA A 904 -2.21 -48.27 -7.00
C ALA A 904 -2.05 -49.53 -6.13
N ASN A 905 -0.83 -49.81 -5.68
CA ASN A 905 -0.47 -50.97 -4.85
C ASN A 905 0.22 -50.51 -3.56
N LYS A 906 -0.53 -50.41 -2.45
CA LYS A 906 -0.05 -49.97 -1.11
C LYS A 906 0.76 -48.66 -1.15
N SER A 907 2.07 -48.74 -1.38
CA SER A 907 2.98 -47.59 -1.48
C SER A 907 3.42 -47.27 -2.91
N VAL A 908 3.26 -48.17 -3.88
CA VAL A 908 3.68 -47.91 -5.28
C VAL A 908 2.49 -47.54 -6.15
N VAL A 909 2.57 -46.41 -6.83
CA VAL A 909 1.54 -45.90 -7.73
C VAL A 909 2.11 -45.70 -9.12
N HIS A 910 1.39 -46.20 -10.13
CA HIS A 910 1.69 -45.97 -11.54
C HIS A 910 0.74 -44.90 -12.09
N ILE A 911 1.31 -43.82 -12.63
CA ILE A 911 0.56 -42.63 -13.03
C ILE A 911 0.87 -42.30 -14.49
N LYS A 912 -0.17 -42.13 -15.30
CA LYS A 912 -0.05 -41.61 -16.66
C LYS A 912 -0.16 -40.09 -16.63
N LEU A 913 0.86 -39.40 -17.13
CA LEU A 913 0.97 -37.95 -17.08
C LEU A 913 0.27 -37.30 -18.28
N LYS A 914 -0.41 -36.17 -18.05
CA LYS A 914 -1.02 -35.39 -19.14
C LYS A 914 0.02 -34.61 -19.93
N LEU A 915 1.01 -34.07 -19.24
CA LEU A 915 2.19 -33.43 -19.81
C LEU A 915 3.42 -34.23 -19.39
N PRO A 916 4.35 -34.54 -20.31
CA PRO A 916 5.56 -35.26 -19.97
C PRO A 916 6.46 -34.43 -19.07
N VAL A 917 7.22 -35.11 -18.23
CA VAL A 917 8.11 -34.50 -17.23
C VAL A 917 9.51 -35.08 -17.41
N CYS A 918 10.51 -34.22 -17.28
CA CYS A 918 11.92 -34.62 -17.29
C CYS A 918 12.38 -34.81 -15.84
N ALA A 919 12.65 -36.06 -15.43
CA ALA A 919 13.03 -36.41 -14.06
C ALA A 919 13.97 -37.61 -14.03
N ASP A 920 14.82 -37.68 -13.02
CA ASP A 920 15.72 -38.82 -12.78
C ASP A 920 15.12 -39.82 -11.79
N LYS A 921 15.60 -41.06 -11.82
CA LYS A 921 15.28 -42.04 -10.77
C LYS A 921 15.81 -41.54 -9.43
N GLY A 922 14.98 -41.62 -8.40
CA GLY A 922 15.28 -41.09 -7.07
C GLY A 922 14.80 -39.65 -6.84
N ASP A 923 14.32 -38.95 -7.87
CA ASP A 923 13.77 -37.60 -7.70
C ASP A 923 12.50 -37.64 -6.82
N LYS A 924 12.38 -36.66 -5.92
CA LYS A 924 11.18 -36.47 -5.09
C LYS A 924 10.12 -35.70 -5.88
N VAL A 925 8.88 -36.16 -5.78
CA VAL A 925 7.71 -35.58 -6.44
C VAL A 925 6.64 -35.29 -5.39
N ALA A 926 6.17 -34.05 -5.31
CA ALA A 926 5.08 -33.69 -4.41
C ALA A 926 3.72 -34.10 -5.00
N LEU A 927 2.82 -34.61 -4.15
CA LEU A 927 1.51 -35.14 -4.51
C LEU A 927 0.41 -34.24 -3.96
N SER A 928 -0.45 -33.72 -4.83
CA SER A 928 -1.62 -32.96 -4.43
C SER A 928 -2.91 -33.59 -4.95
N MET A 929 -3.94 -33.65 -4.11
CA MET A 929 -5.27 -34.17 -4.47
C MET A 929 -6.34 -33.09 -4.32
N GLN A 930 -7.44 -33.24 -5.07
CA GLN A 930 -8.54 -32.30 -5.00
C GLN A 930 -9.49 -32.64 -3.84
N VAL A 931 -9.62 -31.74 -2.87
CA VAL A 931 -10.55 -31.83 -1.73
C VAL A 931 -11.36 -30.55 -1.69
N GLY A 932 -12.70 -30.65 -1.62
CA GLY A 932 -13.58 -29.47 -1.58
C GLY A 932 -13.45 -28.54 -2.81
N GLY A 933 -13.06 -29.09 -3.97
CA GLY A 933 -12.84 -28.33 -5.20
C GLY A 933 -11.44 -27.68 -5.33
N ARG A 934 -10.54 -27.86 -4.35
CA ARG A 934 -9.20 -27.25 -4.32
C ARG A 934 -8.10 -28.31 -4.22
N TRP A 935 -6.90 -28.00 -4.71
CA TRP A 935 -5.74 -28.89 -4.59
C TRP A 935 -5.06 -28.70 -3.24
N HIS A 936 -4.91 -29.79 -2.48
CA HIS A 936 -4.20 -29.81 -1.21
C HIS A 936 -2.99 -30.74 -1.30
N LEU A 937 -1.89 -30.38 -0.64
CA LEU A 937 -0.74 -31.26 -0.52
C LEU A 937 -1.09 -32.44 0.40
N VAL A 938 -1.03 -33.66 -0.14
CA VAL A 938 -1.39 -34.90 0.59
C VAL A 938 -0.20 -35.79 0.88
N GLY A 939 0.94 -35.56 0.23
CA GLY A 939 2.16 -36.36 0.45
C GLY A 939 3.23 -36.08 -0.58
N TYR A 940 4.20 -36.99 -0.64
CA TYR A 940 5.26 -36.99 -1.64
C TYR A 940 5.58 -38.42 -2.08
N GLY A 941 6.21 -38.57 -3.24
CA GLY A 941 6.71 -39.85 -3.73
C GLY A 941 8.11 -39.75 -4.31
N ILE A 942 8.75 -40.90 -4.50
CA ILE A 942 10.09 -41.03 -5.08
C ILE A 942 9.97 -41.79 -6.40
N VAL A 943 10.59 -41.27 -7.47
CA VAL A 943 10.61 -41.91 -8.80
C VAL A 943 11.46 -43.20 -8.78
N ILE A 944 10.91 -44.31 -9.27
CA ILE A 944 11.56 -45.65 -9.27
C ILE A 944 11.78 -46.24 -10.66
#